data_AF-A0A815E7V5-F1
#
_entry.id   AF-A0A815E7V5-F1
#
_cell.length_a   1.000
_cell.length_b   1.000
_cell.length_c   1.000
_cell.angle_alpha   90.00
_cell.angle_beta   90.00
_cell.angle_gamma   90.00
#
_symmetry.space_group_name_H-M   'P 1'
#
loop_
_entity.id
_entity.type
_entity.pdbx_description
1 polymer ?
#
loop_
_entity_poly.entity_id
_entity_poly.type
_entity_poly.pdbx_seq_one_letter_code
_entity_poly.pdbx_strand_id
1 'polypeptide(L)'
;MNRGKLTTNSSTVPKGRRRINIQQLQNVLLVWLDSNIDETNDDYQNTISTLRCAINDVNTYTNGDQCLEFIQTTIDKNVCMVISGSLGQHTVPRVHNMSQVDSIFIFSGNKTYHEQWIKDWSKIKGVFTDITPMCEALKEAAHQCEQNAIPMSFVGPNENLNRLDTSFMYTQILKEILVTIKFEQNHIQDYFDYCRDAFVDNEEEMVNIQRLEREYRSKTPIYWYTCQMFLYPMLNRALRLMNGDTITRLGFFIGDLHRQIEQLHREQYAGTTAANTFTVYRGQEIRIFVKNTISSTTTTTNPIEISFWQKLDDQDKLLTNEKKIELIVKYRKKYDLNWTNIFHTIYRRKIEKLYQKDMKNDYKYIIMENMTNIPQKTFVIFEETPVFQQPKFCSSKLIFHPQCPYTNCEWKCQNSPINDENIRRASVFHHVDINTDEMHVKLKTRSHNDIWILWIDEANRQLKHLNQYKFNWTLSFRQDSEISIGTYGLLIENNSNKKSYSTNTSDLILSLDFLYILTNRNILITDFTLENHILTNYRYRSKHALWFVSNCEPKARLNYYERLKNYFPINAFGSCINNAENKCNKNDRCELEQSRLALFYLAFESQTCTDYITEKFWRALHYGMIPIVFGPNKQSYLDLDIPPSAFIHVDDFKSAKQLGEYLHKVANDYFLYREYFQWFNQYEIFYQTNDLEPIRMCELCMRLNMQNGNEHRFYTNIHRWHRTEC
;
A
#
# COMPACT_ATOMS: atom_id res chain seq x y z
N MET A 1 45.85 3.75 -45.11
CA MET A 1 46.26 4.71 -46.16
C MET A 1 45.02 5.45 -46.65
N ASN A 2 45.14 6.77 -46.80
CA ASN A 2 44.21 7.79 -47.36
C ASN A 2 42.90 8.04 -46.58
N ARG A 3 42.68 9.15 -45.85
CA ARG A 3 42.78 10.63 -46.08
C ARG A 3 41.74 11.21 -47.04
N GLY A 4 40.97 12.19 -46.52
CA GLY A 4 40.20 13.21 -47.26
C GLY A 4 39.00 13.73 -46.45
N LYS A 5 39.19 14.54 -45.40
CA LYS A 5 39.09 16.03 -45.32
C LYS A 5 37.76 16.63 -45.82
N LEU A 6 37.04 17.29 -44.90
CA LEU A 6 36.38 18.59 -45.12
C LEU A 6 36.36 19.39 -43.80
N THR A 7 36.76 20.65 -43.93
CA THR A 7 37.09 21.72 -42.96
C THR A 7 35.84 22.51 -42.50
N THR A 8 35.65 22.74 -41.19
CA THR A 8 35.72 24.02 -40.41
C THR A 8 35.08 25.25 -41.09
N ASN A 9 34.16 26.05 -40.52
CA ASN A 9 34.12 26.72 -39.22
C ASN A 9 32.76 27.44 -39.01
N SER A 10 32.27 27.57 -37.76
CA SER A 10 31.86 28.88 -37.20
C SER A 10 31.61 28.83 -35.68
N SER A 11 32.33 29.73 -34.99
CA SER A 11 32.04 30.37 -33.70
C SER A 11 31.86 29.51 -32.44
N THR A 12 33.00 29.42 -31.74
CA THR A 12 33.21 29.15 -30.31
C THR A 12 32.27 29.88 -29.36
N VAL A 13 31.52 29.11 -28.57
CA VAL A 13 31.11 29.45 -27.20
C VAL A 13 31.92 28.53 -26.28
N PRO A 14 32.51 29.00 -25.16
CA PRO A 14 33.36 28.16 -24.31
C PRO A 14 32.56 26.97 -23.80
N LYS A 15 33.08 25.75 -24.02
CA LYS A 15 32.56 24.52 -23.42
C LYS A 15 32.51 24.70 -21.90
N GLY A 16 31.31 24.88 -21.36
CA GLY A 16 31.06 24.70 -19.94
C GLY A 16 31.56 23.32 -19.55
N ARG A 17 32.50 23.26 -18.60
CA ARG A 17 32.85 22.03 -17.90
C ARG A 17 31.53 21.42 -17.41
N ARG A 18 31.20 20.21 -17.86
CA ARG A 18 30.11 19.42 -17.28
C ARG A 18 30.37 19.38 -15.77
N ARG A 19 29.55 20.07 -14.98
CA ARG A 19 29.48 19.84 -13.53
C ARG A 19 29.31 18.34 -13.36
N ILE A 20 30.31 17.69 -12.76
CA ILE A 20 30.19 16.30 -12.30
C ILE A 20 28.94 16.24 -11.42
N ASN A 21 28.20 15.15 -11.46
CA ASN A 21 26.91 15.02 -10.76
C ASN A 21 27.17 14.94 -9.24
N ILE A 22 27.41 16.11 -8.62
CA ILE A 22 27.80 16.33 -7.21
C ILE A 22 26.77 15.71 -6.23
N GLN A 23 25.55 15.48 -6.71
CA GLN A 23 24.40 14.92 -5.99
C GLN A 23 24.57 13.46 -5.48
N GLN A 24 25.74 12.82 -5.55
CA GLN A 24 25.85 11.37 -5.33
C GLN A 24 26.77 10.91 -4.18
N LEU A 25 27.33 11.85 -3.39
CA LEU A 25 28.45 11.54 -2.49
C LEU A 25 28.06 11.33 -1.00
N GLN A 26 26.88 11.77 -0.58
CA GLN A 26 26.37 11.64 0.80
C GLN A 26 24.96 11.03 0.79
N ASN A 27 24.59 10.33 1.87
CA ASN A 27 23.26 9.75 2.08
C ASN A 27 22.22 10.75 2.54
N VAL A 28 22.65 11.96 2.89
CA VAL A 28 21.80 13.03 3.42
C VAL A 28 21.64 14.12 2.38
N LEU A 29 20.41 14.59 2.21
CA LEU A 29 20.01 15.71 1.37
C LEU A 29 19.37 16.78 2.24
N LEU A 30 19.74 18.04 2.02
CA LEU A 30 19.11 19.18 2.66
C LEU A 30 18.06 19.81 1.75
N VAL A 31 16.86 20.02 2.28
CA VAL A 31 15.79 20.77 1.64
C VAL A 31 15.51 22.02 2.46
N TRP A 32 15.70 23.20 1.87
CA TRP A 32 15.39 24.48 2.48
C TRP A 32 14.10 25.05 1.88
N LEU A 33 13.05 25.16 2.71
CA LEU A 33 11.74 25.67 2.36
C LEU A 33 11.49 27.02 3.05
N ASP A 34 11.49 28.10 2.27
CA ASP A 34 11.16 29.43 2.76
C ASP A 34 10.47 30.24 1.64
N SER A 35 9.34 30.87 1.97
CA SER A 35 8.55 31.68 1.04
C SER A 35 9.29 32.92 0.54
N ASN A 36 10.33 33.35 1.25
CA ASN A 36 11.07 34.59 0.99
C ASN A 36 12.43 34.35 0.31
N ILE A 37 12.68 33.15 -0.24
CA ILE A 37 13.94 32.88 -0.94
C ILE A 37 14.01 33.75 -2.20
N ASP A 38 15.03 34.60 -2.23
CA ASP A 38 15.45 35.37 -3.40
C ASP A 38 16.92 35.07 -3.69
N GLU A 39 17.18 34.38 -4.80
CA GLU A 39 18.52 33.95 -5.20
C GLU A 39 19.48 35.10 -5.49
N THR A 40 18.95 36.31 -5.71
CA THR A 40 19.72 37.52 -6.03
C THR A 40 20.19 38.28 -4.79
N ASN A 41 19.74 37.87 -3.59
CA ASN A 41 20.07 38.53 -2.33
C ASN A 41 21.40 38.02 -1.74
N ASP A 42 22.25 38.93 -1.26
CA ASP A 42 23.50 38.61 -0.57
C ASP A 42 23.27 37.75 0.69
N ASP A 43 22.16 37.96 1.40
CA ASP A 43 21.79 37.15 2.57
C ASP A 43 21.48 35.70 2.20
N TYR A 44 20.87 35.48 1.03
CA TYR A 44 20.65 34.14 0.50
C TYR A 44 21.98 33.47 0.16
N GLN A 45 22.88 34.18 -0.52
CA GLN A 45 24.19 33.65 -0.91
C GLN A 45 25.05 33.29 0.31
N ASN A 46 24.99 34.10 1.38
CA ASN A 46 25.64 33.79 2.65
C ASN A 46 24.99 32.62 3.40
N THR A 47 23.65 32.51 3.34
CA THR A 47 22.92 31.43 4.00
C THR A 47 23.15 30.09 3.29
N ILE A 48 23.04 30.05 1.96
CA ILE A 48 23.22 28.84 1.18
C ILE A 48 24.67 28.33 1.23
N SER A 49 25.66 29.22 1.29
CA SER A 49 27.07 28.83 1.47
C SER A 49 27.28 28.19 2.85
N THR A 50 26.73 28.79 3.90
CA THR A 50 26.79 28.24 5.26
C THR A 50 26.08 26.89 5.38
N LEU A 51 24.92 26.73 4.73
CA LEU A 51 24.21 25.45 4.66
C LEU A 51 25.00 24.39 3.88
N ARG A 52 25.66 24.77 2.77
CA ARG A 52 26.52 23.87 1.97
C ARG A 52 27.75 23.39 2.72
N CYS A 53 28.30 24.21 3.62
CA CYS A 53 29.35 23.80 4.55
C CYS A 53 28.85 22.72 5.52
N ALA A 54 27.56 22.70 5.85
CA ALA A 54 26.97 21.71 6.75
C ALA A 54 26.51 20.42 6.03
N ILE A 55 25.86 20.55 4.87
CA ILE A 55 25.45 19.42 3.99
C ILE A 55 25.70 19.84 2.55
N ASN A 56 26.44 19.03 1.78
CA ASN A 56 26.89 19.41 0.43
C ASN A 56 25.73 19.52 -0.59
N ASP A 57 24.71 18.68 -0.47
CA ASP A 57 23.56 18.63 -1.38
C ASP A 57 22.37 19.39 -0.79
N VAL A 58 22.16 20.64 -1.27
CA VAL A 58 21.11 21.54 -0.78
C VAL A 58 20.18 21.93 -1.92
N ASN A 59 18.88 21.67 -1.77
CA ASN A 59 17.83 22.11 -2.69
C ASN A 59 16.90 23.11 -2.00
N THR A 60 16.54 24.18 -2.71
CA THR A 60 15.74 25.29 -2.19
C THR A 60 14.36 25.32 -2.85
N TYR A 61 13.33 25.64 -2.06
CA TYR A 61 11.95 25.75 -2.53
C TYR A 61 11.23 26.92 -1.86
N THR A 62 10.40 27.63 -2.63
CA THR A 62 9.50 28.68 -2.12
C THR A 62 8.08 28.19 -1.89
N ASN A 63 7.69 27.09 -2.55
CA ASN A 63 6.35 26.50 -2.50
C ASN A 63 6.36 25.13 -1.80
N GLY A 64 5.51 24.97 -0.78
CA GLY A 64 5.37 23.73 -0.02
C GLY A 64 4.90 22.53 -0.85
N ASP A 65 4.09 22.71 -1.89
CA ASP A 65 3.60 21.60 -2.72
C ASP A 65 4.68 21.06 -3.66
N GLN A 66 5.49 21.94 -4.27
CA GLN A 66 6.65 21.52 -5.07
C GLN A 66 7.70 20.80 -4.23
N CYS A 67 7.94 21.31 -3.02
CA CYS A 67 8.82 20.67 -2.03
C CYS A 67 8.33 19.25 -1.68
N LEU A 68 7.01 19.07 -1.49
CA LEU A 68 6.41 17.76 -1.19
C LEU A 68 6.56 16.77 -2.34
N GLU A 69 6.31 17.18 -3.58
CA GLU A 69 6.47 16.35 -4.77
C GLU A 69 7.93 15.87 -4.93
N PHE A 70 8.89 16.76 -4.69
CA PHE A 70 10.31 16.42 -4.71
C PHE A 70 10.70 15.38 -3.62
N ILE A 71 10.19 15.55 -2.40
CA ILE A 71 10.46 14.59 -1.32
C ILE A 71 9.84 13.23 -1.62
N GLN A 72 8.64 13.19 -2.21
CA GLN A 72 7.97 11.93 -2.59
C GLN A 72 8.71 11.19 -3.70
N THR A 73 9.35 11.91 -4.61
CA THR A 73 10.11 11.34 -5.74
C THR A 73 11.55 10.96 -5.38
N THR A 74 12.06 11.41 -4.23
CA THR A 74 13.39 11.04 -3.72
C THR A 74 13.29 9.72 -2.94
N ILE A 75 13.93 8.63 -3.39
CA ILE A 75 13.75 7.28 -2.81
C ILE A 75 15.04 6.75 -2.17
N ASP A 76 16.20 7.28 -2.54
CA ASP A 76 17.53 6.74 -2.22
C ASP A 76 18.33 7.61 -1.22
N LYS A 77 17.72 8.66 -0.67
CA LYS A 77 18.36 9.59 0.27
C LYS A 77 17.48 9.91 1.47
N ASN A 78 18.15 10.27 2.57
CA ASN A 78 17.52 10.80 3.77
C ASN A 78 17.44 12.32 3.69
N VAL A 79 16.27 12.89 3.95
CA VAL A 79 16.01 14.32 3.81
C VAL A 79 16.05 14.99 5.18
N CYS A 80 16.97 15.95 5.35
CA CYS A 80 16.91 16.95 6.40
C CYS A 80 16.20 18.19 5.85
N MET A 81 15.29 18.79 6.61
CA MET A 81 14.52 19.95 6.18
C MET A 81 14.78 21.17 7.05
N VAL A 82 15.02 22.32 6.46
CA VAL A 82 14.97 23.63 7.11
C VAL A 82 13.71 24.34 6.62
N ILE A 83 12.79 24.68 7.52
CA ILE A 83 11.50 25.29 7.19
C ILE A 83 11.36 26.62 7.92
N SER A 84 10.90 27.66 7.22
CA SER A 84 10.58 28.93 7.86
C SER A 84 9.40 28.78 8.84
N GLY A 85 9.41 29.57 9.92
CA GLY A 85 8.36 29.52 10.93
C GLY A 85 6.94 29.73 10.38
N SER A 86 6.78 30.55 9.34
CA SER A 86 5.49 30.83 8.69
C SER A 86 4.92 29.62 7.94
N LEU A 87 5.78 28.79 7.34
CA LEU A 87 5.38 27.60 6.57
C LEU A 87 5.34 26.32 7.43
N GLY A 88 5.99 26.33 8.60
CA GLY A 88 6.12 25.18 9.49
C GLY A 88 4.78 24.54 9.88
N GLN A 89 3.80 25.34 10.33
CA GLN A 89 2.52 24.80 10.84
C GLN A 89 1.68 24.08 9.76
N HIS A 90 1.78 24.50 8.50
CA HIS A 90 1.03 23.89 7.40
C HIS A 90 1.79 22.74 6.73
N THR A 91 3.12 22.81 6.70
CA THR A 91 3.94 21.84 5.97
C THR A 91 4.32 20.64 6.85
N VAL A 92 4.67 20.86 8.11
CA VAL A 92 5.09 19.79 9.05
C VAL A 92 4.07 18.64 9.12
N PRO A 93 2.74 18.86 9.25
CA PRO A 93 1.78 17.76 9.31
C PRO A 93 1.78 16.86 8.07
N ARG A 94 2.16 17.40 6.91
CA ARG A 94 2.19 16.70 5.63
C ARG A 94 3.49 15.90 5.44
N VAL A 95 4.63 16.44 5.88
CA VAL A 95 5.96 15.81 5.72
C VAL A 95 6.37 14.91 6.88
N HIS A 96 5.82 15.13 8.08
CA HIS A 96 6.30 14.46 9.30
C HIS A 96 6.24 12.92 9.20
N ASN A 97 5.18 12.38 8.61
CA ASN A 97 4.99 10.93 8.49
C ASN A 97 5.73 10.29 7.30
N MET A 98 6.40 11.08 6.45
CA MET A 98 7.16 10.55 5.32
C MET A 98 8.42 9.83 5.79
N SER A 99 8.69 8.62 5.27
CA SER A 99 9.83 7.80 5.69
C SER A 99 11.18 8.38 5.25
N GLN A 100 11.18 9.20 4.21
CA GLN A 100 12.36 9.88 3.66
C GLN A 100 12.83 11.04 4.53
N VAL A 101 11.91 11.72 5.23
CA VAL A 101 12.21 12.88 6.08
C VAL A 101 12.72 12.39 7.42
N ASP A 102 13.98 12.69 7.70
CA ASP A 102 14.69 12.27 8.91
C ASP A 102 14.53 13.30 10.04
N SER A 103 14.90 14.56 9.75
CA SER A 103 15.00 15.63 10.74
C SER A 103 14.48 16.95 10.17
N ILE A 104 13.74 17.72 10.96
CA ILE A 104 13.17 19.02 10.60
C ILE A 104 13.70 20.11 11.54
N PHE A 105 14.15 21.22 10.99
CA PHE A 105 14.67 22.40 11.69
C PHE A 105 13.80 23.60 11.35
N ILE A 106 13.33 24.33 12.37
CA ILE A 106 12.49 25.52 12.15
C ILE A 106 13.36 26.76 12.29
N PHE A 107 13.43 27.57 11.23
CA PHE A 107 14.13 28.85 11.23
C PHE A 107 13.12 29.99 11.38
N SER A 108 13.14 30.71 12.51
CA SER A 108 12.18 31.77 12.81
C SER A 108 12.71 32.76 13.83
N GLY A 109 12.41 34.05 13.65
CA GLY A 109 12.73 35.11 14.61
C GLY A 109 11.91 35.05 15.91
N ASN A 110 10.81 34.29 15.96
CA ASN A 110 9.94 34.19 17.14
C ASN A 110 9.98 32.78 17.76
N LYS A 111 11.05 32.50 18.50
CA LYS A 111 11.31 31.20 19.14
C LYS A 111 10.17 30.75 20.06
N THR A 112 9.70 31.64 20.93
CA THR A 112 8.73 31.33 22.00
C THR A 112 7.36 30.91 21.46
N TYR A 113 6.93 31.46 20.31
CA TYR A 113 5.67 31.09 19.68
C TYR A 113 5.74 29.68 19.06
N HIS A 114 6.83 29.35 18.36
CA HIS A 114 6.91 28.07 17.66
C HIS A 114 7.24 26.88 18.58
N GLU A 115 7.92 27.10 19.70
CA GLU A 115 8.19 26.05 20.70
C GLU A 115 6.93 25.43 21.34
N GLN A 116 5.77 26.09 21.22
CA GLN A 116 4.52 25.59 21.80
C GLN A 116 3.91 24.44 21.00
N TRP A 117 3.86 24.54 19.66
CA TRP A 117 3.24 23.53 18.80
C TRP A 117 4.21 22.44 18.34
N ILE A 118 5.52 22.67 18.45
CA ILE A 118 6.55 21.73 18.01
C ILE A 118 6.63 20.49 18.91
N LYS A 119 6.17 20.59 20.17
CA LYS A 119 6.19 19.48 21.13
C LYS A 119 5.41 18.24 20.67
N ASP A 120 4.47 18.42 19.77
CA ASP A 120 3.64 17.35 19.22
C ASP A 120 4.33 16.60 18.05
N TRP A 121 5.52 17.04 17.60
CA TRP A 121 6.20 16.52 16.41
C TRP A 121 7.61 15.99 16.71
N SER A 122 7.75 14.66 16.72
CA SER A 122 8.99 13.97 17.14
C SER A 122 10.22 14.17 16.23
N LYS A 123 10.03 14.56 14.96
CA LYS A 123 11.12 14.77 13.98
C LYS A 123 11.67 16.19 13.99
N ILE A 124 11.06 17.11 14.75
CA ILE A 124 11.56 18.47 14.84
C ILE A 124 12.70 18.51 15.87
N LYS A 125 13.89 18.91 15.41
CA LYS A 125 15.10 18.95 16.25
C LYS A 125 15.24 20.26 17.03
N GLY A 126 14.60 21.34 16.58
CA GLY A 126 14.57 22.60 17.32
C GLY A 126 14.08 23.80 16.50
N VAL A 127 13.98 24.94 17.19
CA VAL A 127 13.72 26.27 16.63
C VAL A 127 14.96 27.14 16.78
N PHE A 128 15.40 27.73 15.67
CA PHE A 128 16.62 28.50 15.59
C PHE A 128 16.32 29.92 15.10
N THR A 129 16.91 30.90 15.78
CA THR A 129 16.86 32.32 15.42
C THR A 129 18.14 32.78 14.69
N ASP A 130 19.19 31.97 14.77
CA ASP A 130 20.51 32.23 14.17
C ASP A 130 20.92 31.01 13.34
N ILE A 131 21.61 31.25 12.23
CA ILE A 131 22.05 30.21 11.29
C ILE A 131 23.16 29.34 11.87
N THR A 132 24.03 29.89 12.71
CA THR A 132 25.24 29.20 13.20
C THR A 132 24.89 28.00 14.09
N PRO A 133 24.06 28.16 15.15
CA PRO A 133 23.65 27.01 15.98
C PRO A 133 22.78 26.02 15.22
N MET A 134 22.03 26.48 14.22
CA MET A 134 21.24 25.60 13.35
C MET A 134 22.15 24.72 12.50
N CYS A 135 23.20 25.29 11.90
CA CYS A 135 24.17 24.55 11.10
C CYS A 135 24.94 23.54 11.94
N GLU A 136 25.29 23.84 13.19
CA GLU A 136 25.89 22.86 14.12
C GLU A 136 24.95 21.68 14.39
N ALA A 137 23.68 21.96 14.73
CA ALA A 137 22.68 20.92 14.96
C ALA A 137 22.39 20.09 13.70
N LEU A 138 22.44 20.72 12.53
CA LEU A 138 22.24 20.08 11.24
C LEU A 138 23.44 19.19 10.85
N LYS A 139 24.67 19.62 11.12
CA LYS A 139 25.88 18.77 11.01
C LYS A 139 25.79 17.54 11.90
N GLU A 140 25.34 17.71 13.15
CA GLU A 140 25.17 16.61 14.09
C GLU A 140 24.11 15.61 13.60
N ALA A 141 22.95 16.09 13.16
CA ALA A 141 21.88 15.24 12.63
C ALA A 141 22.32 14.50 11.35
N ALA A 142 23.01 15.17 10.43
CA ALA A 142 23.56 14.54 9.23
C ALA A 142 24.57 13.43 9.60
N HIS A 143 25.44 13.69 10.58
CA HIS A 143 26.41 12.71 11.05
C HIS A 143 25.75 11.48 11.68
N GLN A 144 24.75 11.67 12.55
CA GLN A 144 23.96 10.58 13.14
C GLN A 144 23.26 9.76 12.06
N CYS A 145 22.66 10.44 11.07
CA CYS A 145 21.99 9.81 9.95
C CYS A 145 22.93 8.91 9.14
N GLU A 146 24.15 9.37 8.85
CA GLU A 146 25.18 8.58 8.16
C GLU A 146 25.61 7.34 8.95
N GLN A 147 25.86 7.49 10.25
CA GLN A 147 26.22 6.38 11.13
C GLN A 147 25.13 5.31 11.22
N ASN A 148 23.87 5.73 11.25
CA ASN A 148 22.70 4.86 11.33
C ASN A 148 22.40 4.12 10.02
N ALA A 149 23.00 4.52 8.90
CA ALA A 149 22.63 4.00 7.60
C ALA A 149 23.36 2.66 7.26
N ILE A 150 24.36 2.24 8.05
CA ILE A 150 25.08 0.97 7.83
C ILE A 150 24.13 -0.24 7.99
N PRO A 151 23.99 -1.10 6.97
CA PRO A 151 23.10 -2.26 7.03
C PRO A 151 23.59 -3.30 8.04
N MET A 152 22.64 -3.93 8.75
CA MET A 152 22.90 -5.09 9.61
C MET A 152 22.55 -6.38 8.87
N SER A 153 23.43 -7.36 8.94
CA SER A 153 23.15 -8.74 8.53
C SER A 153 23.00 -9.59 9.79
N PHE A 154 21.85 -10.24 9.95
CA PHE A 154 21.58 -11.14 11.07
C PHE A 154 21.78 -12.58 10.59
N VAL A 155 22.60 -13.33 11.30
CA VAL A 155 22.80 -14.77 11.05
C VAL A 155 22.21 -15.52 12.23
N GLY A 156 21.27 -16.44 11.95
CA GLY A 156 20.67 -17.26 13.01
C GLY A 156 21.68 -18.25 13.62
N PRO A 157 21.53 -18.65 14.89
CA PRO A 157 22.49 -19.53 15.58
C PRO A 157 22.65 -20.92 14.93
N ASN A 158 21.73 -21.34 14.06
CA ASN A 158 21.75 -22.63 13.35
C ASN A 158 21.87 -22.50 11.82
N GLU A 159 22.12 -21.29 11.29
CA GLU A 159 22.33 -21.11 9.86
C GLU A 159 23.78 -21.43 9.47
N ASN A 160 23.93 -22.27 8.46
CA ASN A 160 25.24 -22.66 7.94
C ASN A 160 25.91 -21.42 7.32
N LEU A 161 26.99 -20.94 7.95
CA LEU A 161 27.81 -19.79 7.54
C LEU A 161 28.35 -19.89 6.08
N ASN A 162 28.23 -21.06 5.46
CA ASN A 162 28.64 -21.32 4.08
C ASN A 162 27.52 -21.13 3.03
N ARG A 163 26.28 -20.78 3.41
CA ARG A 163 25.24 -20.36 2.45
C ARG A 163 25.36 -18.87 2.15
N LEU A 164 26.44 -18.51 1.47
CA LEU A 164 26.72 -17.15 1.07
C LEU A 164 25.79 -16.75 -0.09
N ASP A 165 25.14 -15.60 0.03
CA ASP A 165 24.46 -14.94 -1.08
C ASP A 165 25.45 -14.79 -2.25
N THR A 166 25.01 -14.95 -3.50
CA THR A 166 25.85 -14.78 -4.69
C THR A 166 26.63 -13.46 -4.69
N SER A 167 26.08 -12.39 -4.09
CA SER A 167 26.74 -11.08 -3.90
C SER A 167 27.99 -11.13 -3.00
N PHE A 168 28.04 -12.06 -2.03
CA PHE A 168 29.20 -12.24 -1.17
C PHE A 168 30.42 -12.77 -1.93
N MET A 169 30.21 -13.69 -2.89
CA MET A 169 31.30 -14.18 -3.73
C MET A 169 31.93 -13.04 -4.54
N TYR A 170 31.10 -12.19 -5.14
CA TYR A 170 31.58 -11.03 -5.90
C TYR A 170 32.31 -10.00 -5.03
N THR A 171 31.85 -9.77 -3.79
CA THR A 171 32.53 -8.85 -2.87
C THR A 171 33.84 -9.42 -2.35
N GLN A 172 33.95 -10.73 -2.13
CA GLN A 172 35.25 -11.36 -1.83
C GLN A 172 36.22 -11.24 -3.01
N ILE A 173 35.78 -11.51 -4.24
CA ILE A 173 36.60 -11.33 -5.43
C ILE A 173 37.05 -9.86 -5.58
N LEU A 174 36.12 -8.90 -5.42
CA LEU A 174 36.43 -7.48 -5.47
C LEU A 174 37.45 -7.08 -4.40
N LYS A 175 37.30 -7.58 -3.16
CA LYS A 175 38.26 -7.36 -2.08
C LYS A 175 39.65 -7.88 -2.46
N GLU A 176 39.76 -9.11 -2.94
CA GLU A 176 41.04 -9.68 -3.39
C GLU A 176 41.67 -8.86 -4.53
N ILE A 177 40.86 -8.41 -5.49
CA ILE A 177 41.32 -7.53 -6.58
C ILE A 177 41.86 -6.21 -6.01
N LEU A 178 41.10 -5.51 -5.18
CA LEU A 178 41.49 -4.21 -4.61
C LEU A 178 42.74 -4.30 -3.75
N VAL A 179 42.90 -5.37 -2.97
CA VAL A 179 44.08 -5.58 -2.13
C VAL A 179 45.32 -5.94 -2.96
N THR A 180 45.14 -6.58 -4.12
CA THR A 180 46.23 -6.99 -5.03
C THR A 180 46.70 -5.86 -5.95
N ILE A 181 45.81 -4.92 -6.31
CA ILE A 181 46.17 -3.78 -7.16
C ILE A 181 47.23 -2.92 -6.47
N LYS A 182 48.28 -2.57 -7.23
CA LYS A 182 49.27 -1.58 -6.83
C LYS A 182 48.81 -0.20 -7.30
N PHE A 183 48.38 0.63 -6.35
CA PHE A 183 47.99 2.01 -6.63
C PHE A 183 49.23 2.91 -6.64
N GLU A 184 49.54 3.45 -7.82
CA GLU A 184 50.57 4.45 -8.04
C GLU A 184 50.10 5.87 -7.66
N GLN A 185 51.03 6.83 -7.55
CA GLN A 185 50.75 8.19 -7.11
C GLN A 185 49.76 8.95 -8.03
N ASN A 186 49.76 8.65 -9.33
CA ASN A 186 48.78 9.18 -10.29
C ASN A 186 47.33 8.83 -9.91
N HIS A 187 47.06 7.58 -9.50
CA HIS A 187 45.72 7.15 -9.10
C HIS A 187 45.24 7.88 -7.84
N ILE A 188 46.17 8.15 -6.91
CA ILE A 188 45.89 8.93 -5.70
C ILE A 188 45.56 10.38 -6.09
N GLN A 189 46.31 10.94 -7.04
CA GLN A 189 46.06 12.30 -7.52
C GLN A 189 44.70 12.42 -8.24
N ASP A 190 44.36 11.46 -9.10
CA ASP A 190 43.07 11.39 -9.79
C ASP A 190 41.89 11.33 -8.81
N TYR A 191 42.07 10.67 -7.67
CA TYR A 191 41.10 10.67 -6.59
C TYR A 191 40.96 12.06 -5.94
N PHE A 192 42.06 12.73 -5.63
CA PHE A 192 42.00 14.07 -5.06
C PHE A 192 41.40 15.11 -6.02
N ASP A 193 41.70 15.00 -7.32
CA ASP A 193 41.10 15.86 -8.34
C ASP A 193 39.58 15.64 -8.39
N TYR A 194 39.12 14.39 -8.36
CA TYR A 194 37.71 14.04 -8.26
C TYR A 194 37.05 14.63 -6.98
N CYS A 195 37.72 14.56 -5.83
CA CYS A 195 37.23 15.16 -4.59
C CYS A 195 37.13 16.69 -4.67
N ARG A 196 38.12 17.36 -5.28
CA ARG A 196 38.08 18.83 -5.44
C ARG A 196 36.93 19.28 -6.35
N ASP A 197 36.66 18.54 -7.42
CA ASP A 197 35.51 18.82 -8.28
C ASP A 197 34.17 18.55 -7.56
N ALA A 198 34.13 17.54 -6.70
CA ALA A 198 32.97 17.13 -5.94
C ALA A 198 32.57 18.09 -4.80
N PHE A 199 33.55 18.71 -4.14
CA PHE A 199 33.36 19.58 -2.97
C PHE A 199 33.72 21.04 -3.26
N VAL A 200 33.67 21.47 -4.53
CA VAL A 200 34.08 22.81 -4.97
C VAL A 200 33.38 23.95 -4.20
N ASP A 201 32.13 23.73 -3.81
CA ASP A 201 31.29 24.73 -3.11
C ASP A 201 31.32 24.56 -1.56
N ASN A 202 32.20 23.71 -1.00
CA ASN A 202 32.35 23.46 0.43
C ASN A 202 33.78 23.75 0.91
N GLU A 203 33.99 24.92 1.51
CA GLU A 203 35.32 25.39 1.94
C GLU A 203 35.97 24.49 3.00
N GLU A 204 35.16 23.97 3.94
CA GLU A 204 35.65 23.12 5.04
C GLU A 204 36.18 21.78 4.51
N GLU A 205 35.44 21.14 3.61
CA GLU A 205 35.90 19.90 2.99
C GLU A 205 37.06 20.13 2.03
N MET A 206 37.16 21.28 1.37
CA MET A 206 38.34 21.64 0.59
C MET A 206 39.61 21.73 1.45
N VAL A 207 39.52 22.27 2.66
CA VAL A 207 40.64 22.26 3.63
C VAL A 207 40.96 20.83 4.07
N ASN A 208 39.94 20.01 4.35
CA ASN A 208 40.12 18.60 4.72
C ASN A 208 40.78 17.77 3.59
N ILE A 209 40.43 18.01 2.33
CA ILE A 209 41.04 17.39 1.15
C ILE A 209 42.53 17.73 1.09
N GLN A 210 42.88 19.02 1.21
CA GLN A 210 44.28 19.44 1.20
C GLN A 210 45.08 18.86 2.37
N ARG A 211 44.45 18.76 3.56
CA ARG A 211 45.05 18.13 4.73
C ARG A 211 45.32 16.65 4.49
N LEU A 212 44.33 15.92 3.97
CA LEU A 212 44.46 14.51 3.64
C LEU A 212 45.57 14.29 2.60
N GLU A 213 45.61 15.09 1.54
CA GLU A 213 46.62 14.98 0.47
C GLU A 213 48.05 15.17 0.98
N ARG A 214 48.28 16.14 1.88
CA ARG A 214 49.62 16.42 2.44
C ARG A 214 50.05 15.41 3.50
N GLU A 215 49.11 14.98 4.34
CA GLU A 215 49.41 14.23 5.56
C GLU A 215 49.00 12.76 5.48
N TYR A 216 48.52 12.27 4.33
CA TYR A 216 47.99 10.90 4.21
C TYR A 216 48.92 9.84 4.79
N ARG A 217 50.22 9.92 4.44
CA ARG A 217 51.26 8.97 4.86
C ARG A 217 51.79 9.21 6.27
N SER A 218 51.51 10.36 6.89
CA SER A 218 52.02 10.69 8.24
C SER A 218 51.13 10.12 9.36
N LYS A 219 49.89 9.74 9.03
CA LYS A 219 48.93 9.12 9.94
C LYS A 219 48.52 7.74 9.43
N THR A 220 47.82 6.99 10.27
CA THR A 220 47.36 5.65 9.90
C THR A 220 46.04 5.69 9.10
N PRO A 221 45.79 4.74 8.19
CA PRO A 221 44.51 4.63 7.49
C PRO A 221 43.27 4.64 8.38
N ILE A 222 43.32 3.97 9.54
CA ILE A 222 42.23 3.95 10.54
C ILE A 222 41.99 5.34 11.12
N TYR A 223 43.05 6.11 11.40
CA TYR A 223 42.90 7.49 11.85
C TYR A 223 42.12 8.31 10.83
N TRP A 224 42.46 8.20 9.54
CA TRP A 224 41.73 8.89 8.48
C TRP A 224 40.28 8.39 8.33
N TYR A 225 40.05 7.09 8.54
CA TYR A 225 38.71 6.52 8.51
C TYR A 225 37.82 6.99 9.66
N THR A 226 38.40 7.27 10.84
CA THR A 226 37.65 7.74 12.02
C THR A 226 37.63 9.26 12.17
N CYS A 227 38.40 9.99 11.36
CA CYS A 227 38.34 11.45 11.31
C CYS A 227 36.97 11.94 10.82
N GLN A 228 36.45 12.99 11.46
CA GLN A 228 35.24 13.67 11.03
C GLN A 228 35.53 14.48 9.76
N MET A 229 35.37 13.84 8.60
CA MET A 229 35.55 14.42 7.26
C MET A 229 34.81 13.58 6.21
N PHE A 230 34.78 14.05 4.96
CA PHE A 230 34.07 13.40 3.85
C PHE A 230 34.44 11.91 3.58
N LEU A 231 35.63 11.45 3.98
CA LEU A 231 36.17 10.13 3.61
C LEU A 231 35.33 8.95 4.14
N TYR A 232 34.92 8.99 5.42
CA TYR A 232 34.09 7.95 6.04
C TYR A 232 32.72 7.79 5.37
N PRO A 233 31.88 8.84 5.23
CA PRO A 233 30.55 8.70 4.62
C PRO A 233 30.64 8.32 3.15
N MET A 234 31.61 8.88 2.41
CA MET A 234 31.84 8.57 1.00
C MET A 234 32.19 7.09 0.79
N LEU A 235 33.10 6.54 1.60
CA LEU A 235 33.48 5.12 1.50
C LEU A 235 32.31 4.19 1.88
N ASN A 236 31.64 4.43 3.00
CA ASN A 236 30.55 3.56 3.47
C ASN A 236 29.33 3.58 2.55
N ARG A 237 29.02 4.72 1.92
CA ARG A 237 27.98 4.81 0.88
C ARG A 237 28.38 4.06 -0.38
N ALA A 238 29.61 4.24 -0.86
CA ALA A 238 30.11 3.59 -2.06
C ALA A 238 30.06 2.05 -1.95
N LEU A 239 30.50 1.51 -0.81
CA LEU A 239 30.45 0.07 -0.52
C LEU A 239 29.01 -0.45 -0.45
N ARG A 240 28.09 0.31 0.12
CA ARG A 240 26.69 -0.10 0.28
C ARG A 240 25.90 -0.10 -1.03
N LEU A 241 26.09 0.92 -1.86
CA LEU A 241 25.44 1.03 -3.17
C LEU A 241 26.20 0.27 -4.27
N MET A 242 27.33 -0.38 -3.92
CA MET A 242 28.21 -1.04 -4.88
C MET A 242 28.62 -0.10 -6.04
N ASN A 243 28.91 1.16 -5.74
CA ASN A 243 29.34 2.14 -6.74
C ASN A 243 30.78 1.85 -7.18
N GLY A 244 30.92 1.14 -8.30
CA GLY A 244 32.21 0.69 -8.83
C GLY A 244 33.21 1.81 -9.12
N ASP A 245 32.77 2.97 -9.61
CA ASP A 245 33.68 4.09 -9.92
C ASP A 245 34.30 4.65 -8.63
N THR A 246 33.47 4.96 -7.63
CA THR A 246 33.95 5.47 -6.34
C THR A 246 34.80 4.44 -5.59
N ILE A 247 34.40 3.16 -5.59
CA ILE A 247 35.18 2.07 -4.95
C ILE A 247 36.56 1.93 -5.61
N THR A 248 36.62 2.02 -6.94
CA THR A 248 37.89 1.89 -7.68
C THR A 248 38.82 3.06 -7.37
N ARG A 249 38.29 4.29 -7.31
CA ARG A 249 39.07 5.49 -6.95
C ARG A 249 39.56 5.45 -5.49
N LEU A 250 38.73 4.96 -4.57
CA LEU A 250 39.08 4.74 -3.16
C LEU A 250 39.91 3.47 -2.92
N GLY A 251 40.24 2.70 -3.97
CA GLY A 251 40.87 1.39 -3.84
C GLY A 251 42.19 1.42 -3.07
N PHE A 252 43.01 2.46 -3.25
CA PHE A 252 44.26 2.64 -2.49
C PHE A 252 43.99 2.72 -0.98
N PHE A 253 42.97 3.50 -0.59
CA PHE A 253 42.60 3.71 0.79
C PHE A 253 41.98 2.44 1.40
N ILE A 254 41.11 1.76 0.65
CA ILE A 254 40.51 0.48 1.06
C ILE A 254 41.59 -0.57 1.30
N GLY A 255 42.57 -0.68 0.40
CA GLY A 255 43.69 -1.61 0.54
C GLY A 255 44.56 -1.31 1.76
N ASP A 256 44.91 -0.03 1.96
CA ASP A 256 45.71 0.41 3.12
C ASP A 256 44.95 0.20 4.45
N LEU A 257 43.65 0.50 4.48
CA LEU A 257 42.78 0.28 5.64
C LEU A 257 42.66 -1.22 5.98
N HIS A 258 42.43 -2.07 4.97
CA HIS A 258 42.34 -3.51 5.16
C HIS A 258 43.63 -4.09 5.73
N ARG A 259 44.79 -3.74 5.15
CA ARG A 259 46.10 -4.20 5.64
C ARG A 259 46.36 -3.78 7.09
N GLN A 260 45.97 -2.56 7.45
CA GLN A 260 46.11 -2.09 8.83
C GLN A 260 45.21 -2.86 9.80
N ILE A 261 43.95 -3.11 9.44
CA ILE A 261 43.02 -3.90 10.28
C ILE A 261 43.56 -5.32 10.48
N GLU A 262 44.06 -5.96 9.42
CA GLU A 262 44.70 -7.27 9.54
C GLU A 262 45.93 -7.25 10.44
N GLN A 263 46.77 -6.22 10.33
CA GLN A 263 47.94 -6.06 11.18
C GLN A 263 47.54 -5.95 12.66
N LEU A 264 46.60 -5.06 12.99
CA LEU A 264 46.10 -4.89 14.36
C LEU A 264 45.46 -6.17 14.89
N HIS A 265 44.71 -6.89 14.05
CA HIS A 265 44.18 -8.20 14.40
C HIS A 265 45.31 -9.18 14.73
N ARG A 266 46.36 -9.29 13.89
CA ARG A 266 47.52 -10.15 14.16
C ARG A 266 48.24 -9.77 15.46
N GLU A 267 48.43 -8.48 15.71
CA GLU A 267 49.05 -7.97 16.93
C GLU A 267 48.23 -8.29 18.19
N GLN A 268 46.92 -8.12 18.12
CA GLN A 268 45.99 -8.43 19.22
C GLN A 268 46.01 -9.91 19.63
N TYR A 269 46.27 -10.81 18.68
CA TYR A 269 46.28 -12.26 18.90
C TYR A 269 47.67 -12.90 18.87
N ALA A 270 48.74 -12.10 18.82
CA ALA A 270 50.12 -12.59 18.87
C ALA A 270 50.45 -13.13 20.27
N GLY A 271 50.15 -14.41 20.52
CA GLY A 271 50.53 -15.11 21.76
C GLY A 271 49.39 -15.80 22.52
N THR A 272 48.15 -15.75 22.05
CA THR A 272 47.01 -16.46 22.67
C THR A 272 46.55 -17.62 21.79
N THR A 273 46.69 -18.85 22.28
CA THR A 273 45.99 -20.01 21.72
C THR A 273 44.53 -20.00 22.19
N ALA A 274 43.61 -20.00 21.22
CA ALA A 274 42.17 -20.25 21.33
C ALA A 274 41.24 -19.07 21.76
N ALA A 275 40.43 -18.65 20.78
CA ALA A 275 38.97 -18.57 20.86
C ALA A 275 38.30 -17.82 22.02
N ASN A 276 38.84 -16.68 22.45
CA ASN A 276 38.07 -15.76 23.28
C ASN A 276 37.15 -14.91 22.38
N THR A 277 35.89 -15.32 22.28
CA THR A 277 34.82 -14.49 21.72
C THR A 277 34.64 -13.27 22.61
N PHE A 278 34.74 -12.06 22.05
CA PHE A 278 34.44 -10.83 22.76
C PHE A 278 33.19 -10.20 22.14
N THR A 279 32.25 -9.80 23.01
CA THR A 279 31.01 -9.16 22.58
C THR A 279 31.26 -7.66 22.40
N VAL A 280 31.00 -7.15 21.20
CA VAL A 280 31.02 -5.71 20.92
C VAL A 280 29.58 -5.18 20.89
N TYR A 281 29.37 -4.02 21.50
CA TYR A 281 28.09 -3.34 21.49
C TYR A 281 28.19 -2.12 20.57
N ARG A 282 27.28 -2.02 19.61
CA ARG A 282 27.11 -0.85 18.75
C ARG A 282 25.72 -0.27 18.99
N GLY A 283 25.66 0.98 19.46
CA GLY A 283 24.41 1.73 19.50
C GLY A 283 24.02 2.15 18.08
N GLN A 284 22.75 1.97 17.70
CA GLN A 284 22.20 2.43 16.43
C GLN A 284 20.76 2.90 16.66
N GLU A 285 20.39 4.03 16.06
CA GLU A 285 19.02 4.52 16.07
C GLU A 285 18.21 3.69 15.07
N ILE A 286 17.31 2.85 15.56
CA ILE A 286 16.55 1.92 14.72
C ILE A 286 15.30 2.64 14.20
N ARG A 287 15.24 2.88 12.89
CA ARG A 287 14.01 3.36 12.22
C ARG A 287 12.88 2.34 12.37
N ILE A 288 11.66 2.82 12.59
CA ILE A 288 10.45 2.01 12.86
C ILE A 288 10.27 0.86 11.85
N PHE A 289 10.57 1.10 10.56
CA PHE A 289 10.47 0.09 9.51
C PHE A 289 11.49 -1.07 9.65
N VAL A 290 12.73 -0.76 10.08
CA VAL A 290 13.77 -1.77 10.32
C VAL A 290 13.50 -2.50 11.64
N LYS A 291 12.86 -1.85 12.63
CA LYS A 291 12.44 -2.50 13.87
C LYS A 291 11.44 -3.63 13.64
N ASN A 292 10.52 -3.45 12.68
CA ASN A 292 9.56 -4.50 12.29
C ASN A 292 10.26 -5.69 11.61
N THR A 293 11.32 -5.42 10.85
CA THR A 293 12.16 -6.46 10.22
C THR A 293 13.04 -7.18 11.25
N ILE A 294 13.69 -6.46 12.17
CA ILE A 294 14.50 -7.04 13.27
C ILE A 294 13.63 -7.87 14.22
N SER A 295 12.40 -7.42 14.53
CA SER A 295 11.45 -8.18 15.35
C SER A 295 11.04 -9.51 14.72
N SER A 296 11.28 -9.70 13.41
CA SER A 296 11.09 -10.97 12.71
C SER A 296 12.35 -11.85 12.64
N THR A 297 13.55 -11.29 12.86
CA THR A 297 14.84 -12.02 12.72
C THR A 297 15.58 -12.25 14.03
N THR A 298 15.35 -11.48 15.09
CA THR A 298 15.89 -11.75 16.44
C THR A 298 14.87 -12.53 17.27
N THR A 299 14.80 -13.84 17.06
CA THR A 299 14.18 -14.77 18.03
C THR A 299 15.13 -15.01 19.21
N THR A 300 15.38 -13.98 19.99
CA THR A 300 15.36 -14.15 21.45
C THR A 300 13.96 -13.74 21.89
N THR A 301 12.98 -14.59 21.59
CA THR A 301 11.61 -14.41 22.08
C THR A 301 11.67 -14.22 23.59
N ASN A 302 11.18 -13.07 24.05
CA ASN A 302 11.13 -12.72 25.46
C ASN A 302 10.49 -13.90 26.25
N PRO A 303 11.10 -14.43 27.33
CA PRO A 303 10.53 -15.54 28.09
C PRO A 303 9.07 -15.30 28.53
N ILE A 304 8.73 -14.03 28.78
CA ILE A 304 7.36 -13.60 29.11
C ILE A 304 6.42 -13.82 27.90
N GLU A 305 6.87 -13.51 26.69
CA GLU A 305 6.11 -13.70 25.45
C GLU A 305 5.89 -15.19 25.15
N ILE A 306 6.93 -16.03 25.31
CA ILE A 306 6.81 -17.49 25.15
C ILE A 306 5.78 -18.05 26.14
N SER A 307 5.95 -17.72 27.42
CA SER A 307 5.06 -18.17 28.50
C SER A 307 3.61 -17.71 28.28
N PHE A 308 3.43 -16.47 27.83
CA PHE A 308 2.12 -15.92 27.50
C PHE A 308 1.43 -16.72 26.41
N TRP A 309 2.06 -16.92 25.25
CA TRP A 309 1.45 -17.66 24.14
C TRP A 309 1.19 -19.13 24.48
N GLN A 310 2.10 -19.79 25.20
CA GLN A 310 1.91 -21.16 25.68
C GLN A 310 0.68 -21.28 26.61
N LYS A 311 0.56 -20.36 27.57
CA LYS A 311 -0.58 -20.34 28.49
C LYS A 311 -1.91 -20.17 27.75
N LEU A 312 -1.97 -19.32 26.73
CA LEU A 312 -3.18 -19.15 25.93
C LEU A 312 -3.49 -20.41 25.12
N ASP A 313 -2.50 -21.01 24.47
CA ASP A 313 -2.67 -22.24 23.69
C ASP A 313 -3.25 -23.39 24.56
N ASP A 314 -2.75 -23.54 25.79
CA ASP A 314 -3.26 -24.54 26.73
C ASP A 314 -4.68 -24.27 27.20
N GLN A 315 -5.06 -23.01 27.41
CA GLN A 315 -6.44 -22.62 27.69
C GLN A 315 -7.36 -22.90 26.50
N ASP A 316 -6.89 -22.62 25.29
CA ASP A 316 -7.69 -22.68 24.06
C ASP A 316 -7.98 -24.13 23.63
N LYS A 317 -7.13 -25.09 24.03
CA LYS A 317 -7.35 -26.54 23.85
C LYS A 317 -8.54 -27.09 24.63
N LEU A 318 -8.91 -26.46 25.75
CA LEU A 318 -10.00 -26.91 26.61
C LEU A 318 -11.39 -26.42 26.14
N LEU A 319 -11.44 -25.50 25.17
CA LEU A 319 -12.68 -24.89 24.69
C LEU A 319 -13.30 -25.66 23.52
N THR A 320 -14.61 -25.87 23.58
CA THR A 320 -15.40 -26.41 22.47
C THR A 320 -15.50 -25.40 21.32
N ASN A 321 -15.75 -25.89 20.09
CA ASN A 321 -15.99 -25.02 18.93
C ASN A 321 -17.17 -24.06 19.14
N GLU A 322 -18.22 -24.51 19.82
CA GLU A 322 -19.38 -23.67 20.17
C GLU A 322 -18.96 -22.50 21.07
N LYS A 323 -18.12 -22.76 22.08
CA LYS A 323 -17.63 -21.70 22.97
C LYS A 323 -16.67 -20.73 22.28
N LYS A 324 -15.81 -21.25 21.40
CA LYS A 324 -14.94 -20.42 20.54
C LYS A 324 -15.75 -19.47 19.66
N ILE A 325 -16.80 -19.99 19.02
CA ILE A 325 -17.71 -19.19 18.19
C ILE A 325 -18.41 -18.11 19.03
N GLU A 326 -18.91 -18.44 20.23
CA GLU A 326 -19.55 -17.48 21.13
C GLU A 326 -18.62 -16.28 21.44
N LEU A 327 -17.34 -16.54 21.69
CA LEU A 327 -16.34 -15.51 21.96
C LEU A 327 -16.04 -14.65 20.72
N ILE A 328 -15.92 -15.27 19.54
CA ILE A 328 -15.64 -14.58 18.28
C ILE A 328 -16.78 -13.59 17.93
N VAL A 329 -18.04 -14.00 18.08
CA VAL A 329 -19.20 -13.20 17.63
C VAL A 329 -19.67 -12.15 18.64
N LYS A 330 -19.04 -12.09 19.82
CA LYS A 330 -19.36 -11.13 20.87
C LYS A 330 -19.05 -9.69 20.45
N TYR A 331 -18.01 -9.53 19.64
CA TYR A 331 -17.65 -8.24 19.07
C TYR A 331 -18.65 -7.83 17.98
N ARG A 332 -19.34 -6.72 18.20
CA ARG A 332 -20.21 -6.09 17.20
C ARG A 332 -19.92 -4.61 17.13
N LYS A 333 -19.78 -4.12 15.90
CA LYS A 333 -19.77 -2.69 15.60
C LYS A 333 -21.21 -2.25 15.38
N LYS A 334 -21.54 -1.05 15.85
CA LYS A 334 -22.79 -0.38 15.50
C LYS A 334 -22.45 1.02 15.01
N TYR A 335 -22.84 1.30 13.79
CA TYR A 335 -22.69 2.60 13.16
C TYR A 335 -24.06 3.23 12.93
N ASP A 336 -24.14 4.54 13.13
CA ASP A 336 -25.27 5.35 12.72
C ASP A 336 -24.97 5.88 11.32
N LEU A 337 -25.54 5.24 10.30
CA LEU A 337 -25.22 5.51 8.89
C LEU A 337 -26.27 6.43 8.29
N ASN A 338 -25.83 7.57 7.74
CA ASN A 338 -26.65 8.42 6.89
C ASN A 338 -26.50 7.95 5.44
N TRP A 339 -27.42 7.12 4.98
CA TRP A 339 -27.34 6.51 3.66
C TRP A 339 -27.42 7.53 2.54
N THR A 340 -28.21 8.59 2.67
CA THR A 340 -28.29 9.67 1.65
C THR A 340 -26.90 10.26 1.36
N ASN A 341 -26.13 10.60 2.40
CA ASN A 341 -24.78 11.12 2.24
C ASN A 341 -23.80 10.07 1.70
N ILE A 342 -23.94 8.82 2.17
CA ILE A 342 -23.13 7.69 1.71
C ILE A 342 -23.34 7.44 0.21
N PHE A 343 -24.59 7.46 -0.27
CA PHE A 343 -24.92 7.33 -1.69
C PHE A 343 -24.22 8.39 -2.52
N HIS A 344 -24.36 9.66 -2.13
CA HIS A 344 -23.72 10.77 -2.84
C HIS A 344 -22.20 10.64 -2.87
N THR A 345 -21.60 10.22 -1.76
CA THR A 345 -20.15 10.04 -1.65
C THR A 345 -19.65 8.89 -2.53
N ILE A 346 -20.29 7.71 -2.44
CA ILE A 346 -19.90 6.53 -3.23
C ILE A 346 -20.09 6.80 -4.71
N TYR A 347 -21.23 7.38 -5.10
CA TYR A 347 -21.49 7.70 -6.50
C TYR A 347 -20.48 8.71 -7.04
N ARG A 348 -20.19 9.78 -6.30
CA ARG A 348 -19.16 10.76 -6.70
C ARG A 348 -17.81 10.09 -6.89
N ARG A 349 -17.35 9.30 -5.91
CA ARG A 349 -16.07 8.55 -6.01
C ARG A 349 -16.05 7.62 -7.22
N LYS A 350 -17.14 6.88 -7.48
CA LYS A 350 -17.28 6.03 -8.68
C LYS A 350 -17.08 6.86 -9.96
N ILE A 351 -17.77 7.99 -10.09
CA ILE A 351 -17.68 8.87 -11.26
C ILE A 351 -16.27 9.46 -11.42
N GLU A 352 -15.65 9.94 -10.36
CA GLU A 352 -14.28 10.49 -10.37
C GLU A 352 -13.26 9.45 -10.88
N LYS A 353 -13.32 8.21 -10.37
CA LYS A 353 -12.42 7.12 -10.81
C LYS A 353 -12.63 6.75 -12.27
N LEU A 354 -13.87 6.74 -12.73
CA LEU A 354 -14.17 6.43 -14.12
C LEU A 354 -13.70 7.54 -15.06
N TYR A 355 -13.86 8.81 -14.67
CA TYR A 355 -13.37 9.96 -15.43
C TYR A 355 -11.84 9.93 -15.60
N GLN A 356 -11.10 9.54 -14.56
CA GLN A 356 -9.64 9.36 -14.64
C GLN A 356 -9.21 8.23 -15.58
N LYS A 357 -10.03 7.18 -15.73
CA LYS A 357 -9.71 6.01 -16.57
C LYS A 357 -10.09 6.18 -18.04
N ASP A 358 -11.13 6.94 -18.35
CA ASP A 358 -11.62 7.12 -19.72
C ASP A 358 -12.17 8.52 -19.98
N MET A 359 -11.27 9.45 -20.32
CA MET A 359 -11.61 10.84 -20.69
C MET A 359 -12.44 10.96 -22.00
N LYS A 360 -12.73 9.86 -22.72
CA LYS A 360 -13.44 9.92 -24.01
C LYS A 360 -14.93 9.63 -23.92
N ASN A 361 -15.42 9.12 -22.79
CA ASN A 361 -16.82 8.68 -22.60
C ASN A 361 -17.62 9.55 -21.63
N ASP A 362 -17.53 10.88 -21.75
CA ASP A 362 -18.14 11.88 -20.85
C ASP A 362 -19.62 11.63 -20.48
N TYR A 363 -20.43 11.07 -21.38
CA TYR A 363 -21.86 10.83 -21.15
C TYR A 363 -22.15 9.79 -20.06
N LYS A 364 -21.25 8.82 -19.84
CA LYS A 364 -21.44 7.82 -18.77
C LYS A 364 -21.24 8.44 -17.39
N TYR A 365 -20.64 9.62 -17.29
CA TYR A 365 -20.02 10.15 -16.08
C TYR A 365 -20.58 11.53 -15.71
N ILE A 366 -21.90 11.60 -15.50
CA ILE A 366 -22.58 12.85 -15.12
C ILE A 366 -22.23 13.20 -13.67
N ILE A 367 -21.52 14.32 -13.49
CA ILE A 367 -21.15 14.88 -12.19
C ILE A 367 -22.35 15.60 -11.57
N MET A 368 -22.57 15.38 -10.28
CA MET A 368 -23.70 15.86 -9.46
C MET A 368 -23.78 17.40 -9.25
N GLU A 369 -23.00 18.22 -9.93
CA GLU A 369 -22.75 19.61 -9.53
C GLU A 369 -23.90 20.61 -9.79
N ASN A 370 -24.93 20.26 -10.58
CA ASN A 370 -26.02 21.17 -10.92
C ASN A 370 -27.41 20.55 -10.72
N MET A 371 -27.86 20.37 -9.48
CA MET A 371 -29.17 19.78 -9.16
C MET A 371 -30.07 20.70 -8.34
N THR A 372 -30.30 21.92 -8.82
CA THR A 372 -31.31 22.82 -8.25
C THR A 372 -32.64 22.84 -9.02
N ASN A 373 -32.74 22.18 -10.18
CA ASN A 373 -33.97 22.14 -11.00
C ASN A 373 -34.09 20.83 -11.82
N ILE A 374 -34.20 19.67 -11.16
CA ILE A 374 -34.54 18.42 -11.86
C ILE A 374 -36.06 18.39 -12.07
N PRO A 375 -36.56 18.30 -13.32
CA PRO A 375 -37.99 18.19 -13.55
C PRO A 375 -38.54 16.91 -12.90
N GLN A 376 -39.65 17.04 -12.16
CA GLN A 376 -40.34 15.95 -11.46
C GLN A 376 -41.05 14.99 -12.44
N LYS A 377 -40.30 14.33 -13.33
CA LYS A 377 -40.84 13.23 -14.13
C LYS A 377 -40.91 11.97 -13.27
N THR A 378 -42.00 11.23 -13.34
CA THR A 378 -42.10 9.93 -12.68
C THR A 378 -41.50 8.86 -13.60
N PHE A 379 -40.69 7.97 -13.06
CA PHE A 379 -40.12 6.85 -13.82
C PHE A 379 -40.80 5.55 -13.42
N VAL A 380 -41.28 4.80 -14.41
CA VAL A 380 -41.80 3.44 -14.21
C VAL A 380 -40.81 2.46 -14.81
N ILE A 381 -40.26 1.59 -13.96
CA ILE A 381 -39.26 0.59 -14.30
C ILE A 381 -39.95 -0.77 -14.41
N PHE A 382 -39.92 -1.38 -15.58
CA PHE A 382 -40.50 -2.70 -15.82
C PHE A 382 -39.45 -3.81 -15.75
N GLU A 383 -39.71 -4.84 -14.96
CA GLU A 383 -38.99 -6.12 -15.04
C GLU A 383 -39.58 -6.94 -16.21
N GLU A 384 -38.95 -6.84 -17.38
CA GLU A 384 -39.50 -7.40 -18.63
C GLU A 384 -39.28 -8.90 -18.77
N THR A 385 -38.30 -9.43 -18.06
CA THR A 385 -37.97 -10.85 -18.03
C THR A 385 -37.92 -11.31 -16.57
N PRO A 386 -38.57 -12.43 -16.22
CA PRO A 386 -38.39 -13.02 -14.90
C PRO A 386 -36.95 -13.53 -14.77
N VAL A 387 -36.35 -13.48 -13.59
CA VAL A 387 -34.97 -13.95 -13.35
C VAL A 387 -35.01 -15.44 -13.07
N PHE A 388 -34.65 -16.27 -14.04
CA PHE A 388 -34.83 -17.73 -13.96
C PHE A 388 -36.30 -18.12 -13.69
N GLN A 389 -37.21 -17.56 -14.49
CA GLN A 389 -38.66 -17.81 -14.41
C GLN A 389 -39.36 -17.32 -13.12
N GLN A 390 -38.65 -16.65 -12.20
CA GLN A 390 -39.25 -15.99 -11.04
C GLN A 390 -38.87 -14.50 -11.01
N PRO A 391 -39.83 -13.58 -10.84
CA PRO A 391 -39.50 -12.16 -10.80
C PRO A 391 -38.78 -11.84 -9.47
N LYS A 392 -37.55 -11.34 -9.54
CA LYS A 392 -36.68 -11.18 -8.36
C LYS A 392 -37.10 -9.99 -7.50
N PHE A 393 -37.42 -8.86 -8.11
CA PHE A 393 -37.70 -7.61 -7.38
C PHE A 393 -39.17 -7.47 -7.01
N CYS A 394 -40.06 -8.08 -7.78
CA CYS A 394 -41.50 -8.08 -7.54
C CYS A 394 -41.91 -8.78 -6.24
N SER A 395 -41.14 -9.77 -5.81
CA SER A 395 -41.32 -10.43 -4.51
C SER A 395 -40.58 -9.75 -3.36
N SER A 396 -39.80 -8.69 -3.64
CA SER A 396 -39.02 -8.00 -2.61
C SER A 396 -39.92 -7.12 -1.75
N LYS A 397 -39.69 -7.16 -0.42
CA LYS A 397 -40.36 -6.26 0.53
C LYS A 397 -39.88 -4.82 0.41
N LEU A 398 -38.66 -4.62 -0.09
CA LEU A 398 -38.00 -3.33 -0.18
C LEU A 398 -37.21 -3.30 -1.50
N ILE A 399 -37.69 -2.51 -2.47
CA ILE A 399 -37.04 -2.39 -3.78
C ILE A 399 -36.02 -1.25 -3.75
N PHE A 400 -36.38 -0.10 -3.18
CA PHE A 400 -35.50 1.06 -3.03
C PHE A 400 -35.17 1.27 -1.56
N HIS A 401 -33.95 1.70 -1.27
CA HIS A 401 -33.54 2.00 0.10
C HIS A 401 -34.39 3.17 0.68
N PRO A 402 -34.86 3.14 1.94
CA PRO A 402 -35.77 4.18 2.47
C PRO A 402 -35.17 5.59 2.51
N GLN A 403 -33.84 5.69 2.62
CA GLN A 403 -33.09 6.95 2.59
C GLN A 403 -32.53 7.28 1.20
N CYS A 404 -33.17 6.77 0.14
CA CYS A 404 -32.83 7.11 -1.24
C CYS A 404 -32.94 8.62 -1.46
N PRO A 405 -31.99 9.26 -2.17
CA PRO A 405 -32.12 10.67 -2.54
C PRO A 405 -33.30 10.95 -3.48
N TYR A 406 -33.76 9.94 -4.24
CA TYR A 406 -34.84 10.06 -5.23
C TYR A 406 -35.96 9.07 -4.91
N THR A 407 -37.21 9.54 -4.95
CA THR A 407 -38.41 8.76 -4.59
C THR A 407 -39.45 8.67 -5.72
N ASN A 408 -39.15 9.23 -6.89
CA ASN A 408 -40.03 9.31 -8.05
C ASN A 408 -39.90 8.12 -9.03
N CYS A 409 -39.35 7.00 -8.58
CA CYS A 409 -39.26 5.77 -9.37
C CYS A 409 -40.17 4.69 -8.79
N GLU A 410 -40.96 4.06 -9.67
CA GLU A 410 -41.86 2.96 -9.34
C GLU A 410 -41.42 1.70 -10.10
N TRP A 411 -41.38 0.55 -9.42
CA TRP A 411 -41.07 -0.74 -10.04
C TRP A 411 -42.34 -1.51 -10.37
N LYS A 412 -42.46 -2.03 -11.60
CA LYS A 412 -43.60 -2.81 -12.08
C LYS A 412 -43.17 -4.12 -12.74
N CYS A 413 -44.01 -5.12 -12.58
CA CYS A 413 -43.77 -6.51 -13.00
C CYS A 413 -44.64 -6.93 -14.17
N GLN A 414 -45.68 -6.14 -14.45
CA GLN A 414 -46.61 -6.35 -15.53
C GLN A 414 -46.58 -5.13 -16.42
N ASN A 415 -46.43 -5.37 -17.72
CA ASN A 415 -46.43 -4.31 -18.69
C ASN A 415 -47.83 -3.67 -18.74
N SER A 416 -47.90 -2.36 -18.48
CA SER A 416 -49.13 -1.58 -18.61
C SER A 416 -48.88 -0.41 -19.56
N PRO A 417 -49.82 -0.08 -20.47
CA PRO A 417 -49.69 1.08 -21.34
C PRO A 417 -49.62 2.36 -20.49
N ILE A 418 -48.62 3.19 -20.77
CA ILE A 418 -48.42 4.49 -20.11
C ILE A 418 -48.87 5.55 -21.11
N ASN A 419 -49.96 6.25 -20.80
CA ASN A 419 -50.53 7.29 -21.66
C ASN A 419 -50.23 8.72 -21.15
N ASP A 420 -49.39 8.87 -20.14
CA ASP A 420 -49.01 10.15 -19.54
C ASP A 420 -47.61 10.57 -20.00
N GLU A 421 -47.50 11.72 -20.67
CA GLU A 421 -46.24 12.28 -21.18
C GLU A 421 -45.25 12.68 -20.08
N ASN A 422 -45.71 12.83 -18.82
CA ASN A 422 -44.88 13.10 -17.66
C ASN A 422 -44.23 11.84 -17.08
N ILE A 423 -44.64 10.65 -17.53
CA ILE A 423 -44.11 9.37 -17.10
C ILE A 423 -43.10 8.85 -18.12
N ARG A 424 -41.88 8.53 -17.67
CA ARG A 424 -40.86 7.87 -18.50
C ARG A 424 -40.76 6.38 -18.18
N ARG A 425 -40.51 5.59 -19.22
CA ARG A 425 -40.38 4.14 -19.13
C ARG A 425 -38.91 3.70 -19.13
N ALA A 426 -38.57 2.82 -18.21
CA ALA A 426 -37.35 2.01 -18.25
C ALA A 426 -37.71 0.52 -18.22
N SER A 427 -36.93 -0.30 -18.90
CA SER A 427 -37.18 -1.73 -19.06
C SER A 427 -35.92 -2.52 -18.75
N VAL A 428 -35.98 -3.42 -17.77
CA VAL A 428 -34.88 -4.25 -17.29
C VAL A 428 -35.03 -5.67 -17.85
N PHE A 429 -33.97 -6.16 -18.45
CA PHE A 429 -33.91 -7.50 -19.05
C PHE A 429 -32.75 -8.28 -18.46
N HIS A 430 -33.03 -9.45 -17.89
CA HIS A 430 -32.03 -10.38 -17.39
C HIS A 430 -31.48 -11.23 -18.54
N HIS A 431 -30.15 -11.29 -18.65
CA HIS A 431 -29.48 -11.84 -19.81
C HIS A 431 -29.80 -13.32 -20.13
N VAL A 432 -30.15 -14.13 -19.13
CA VAL A 432 -30.49 -15.55 -19.30
C VAL A 432 -31.84 -15.72 -20.00
N ASP A 433 -32.79 -14.85 -19.70
CA ASP A 433 -34.20 -15.02 -20.04
C ASP A 433 -34.56 -14.33 -21.39
N ILE A 434 -33.59 -13.64 -21.99
CA ILE A 434 -33.70 -12.98 -23.31
C ILE A 434 -33.71 -13.98 -24.48
N ASN A 435 -33.23 -15.21 -24.28
CA ASN A 435 -33.09 -16.21 -25.35
C ASN A 435 -34.41 -16.91 -25.74
N THR A 436 -35.56 -16.27 -25.50
CA THR A 436 -36.89 -16.80 -25.83
C THR A 436 -37.44 -16.10 -27.07
N ASP A 437 -38.15 -16.83 -27.94
CA ASP A 437 -38.71 -16.27 -29.20
C ASP A 437 -39.59 -15.04 -28.96
N GLU A 438 -40.35 -15.04 -27.86
CA GLU A 438 -41.16 -13.90 -27.43
C GLU A 438 -40.31 -12.66 -27.15
N MET A 439 -39.20 -12.81 -26.43
CA MET A 439 -38.28 -11.70 -26.15
C MET A 439 -37.53 -11.25 -27.41
N HIS A 440 -37.16 -12.17 -28.31
CA HIS A 440 -36.60 -11.82 -29.61
C HIS A 440 -37.52 -10.90 -30.42
N VAL A 441 -38.83 -11.15 -30.41
CA VAL A 441 -39.83 -10.29 -31.08
C VAL A 441 -39.94 -8.94 -30.39
N LYS A 442 -40.09 -8.93 -29.06
CA LYS A 442 -40.22 -7.70 -28.26
C LYS A 442 -39.00 -6.78 -28.36
N LEU A 443 -37.80 -7.37 -28.39
CA LEU A 443 -36.54 -6.64 -28.54
C LEU A 443 -36.32 -6.07 -29.95
N LYS A 444 -37.11 -6.50 -30.95
CA LYS A 444 -37.10 -5.91 -32.31
C LYS A 444 -38.02 -4.70 -32.44
N THR A 445 -39.08 -4.61 -31.64
CA THR A 445 -40.10 -3.54 -31.71
C THR A 445 -39.83 -2.40 -30.72
N ARG A 446 -38.59 -1.89 -30.70
CA ARG A 446 -38.15 -0.87 -29.73
C ARG A 446 -38.85 0.48 -29.93
N SER A 447 -39.41 1.05 -28.87
CA SER A 447 -39.76 2.48 -28.79
C SER A 447 -38.49 3.33 -28.60
N HIS A 448 -38.36 4.44 -29.34
CA HIS A 448 -37.19 5.32 -29.28
C HIS A 448 -37.05 6.07 -27.94
N ASN A 449 -38.14 6.14 -27.16
CA ASN A 449 -38.18 6.86 -25.88
C ASN A 449 -37.87 5.97 -24.66
N ASP A 450 -37.78 4.65 -24.84
CA ASP A 450 -37.58 3.71 -23.73
C ASP A 450 -36.09 3.48 -23.45
N ILE A 451 -35.75 3.43 -22.16
CA ILE A 451 -34.41 3.10 -21.67
C ILE A 451 -34.35 1.60 -21.43
N TRP A 452 -33.53 0.89 -22.20
CA TRP A 452 -33.34 -0.55 -22.02
C TRP A 452 -32.09 -0.83 -21.22
N ILE A 453 -32.26 -1.58 -20.13
CA ILE A 453 -31.24 -1.91 -19.16
C ILE A 453 -31.00 -3.41 -19.21
N LEU A 454 -29.77 -3.81 -19.51
CA LEU A 454 -29.37 -5.22 -19.50
C LEU A 454 -28.76 -5.59 -18.16
N TRP A 455 -29.33 -6.60 -17.50
CA TRP A 455 -28.88 -7.12 -16.23
C TRP A 455 -27.97 -8.34 -16.42
N ILE A 456 -26.71 -8.19 -16.02
CA ILE A 456 -25.64 -9.19 -16.12
C ILE A 456 -24.78 -9.19 -14.85
N ASP A 457 -25.20 -9.91 -13.82
CA ASP A 457 -24.39 -10.05 -12.60
C ASP A 457 -23.34 -11.17 -12.71
N GLU A 458 -23.51 -12.11 -13.65
CA GLU A 458 -22.56 -13.22 -13.83
C GLU A 458 -21.54 -12.93 -14.92
N ALA A 459 -20.28 -13.34 -14.72
CA ALA A 459 -19.24 -13.36 -15.75
C ALA A 459 -19.50 -14.45 -16.81
N ASN A 460 -20.65 -14.38 -17.49
CA ASN A 460 -21.15 -15.37 -18.45
C ASN A 460 -20.36 -15.34 -19.77
N ARG A 461 -20.06 -16.53 -20.30
CA ARG A 461 -19.26 -16.73 -21.51
C ARG A 461 -20.04 -16.53 -22.82
N GLN A 462 -21.37 -16.56 -22.81
CA GLN A 462 -22.20 -16.66 -24.02
C GLN A 462 -23.07 -15.43 -24.34
N LEU A 463 -22.53 -14.21 -24.17
CA LEU A 463 -23.30 -12.97 -24.40
C LEU A 463 -23.27 -12.46 -25.85
N LYS A 464 -22.62 -13.15 -26.80
CA LYS A 464 -22.43 -12.68 -28.19
C LYS A 464 -23.73 -12.33 -28.90
N HIS A 465 -24.77 -13.15 -28.68
CA HIS A 465 -26.08 -12.96 -29.29
C HIS A 465 -26.78 -11.67 -28.83
N LEU A 466 -26.40 -11.10 -27.67
CA LEU A 466 -26.99 -9.88 -27.15
C LEU A 466 -26.51 -8.62 -27.88
N ASN A 467 -25.38 -8.69 -28.60
CA ASN A 467 -24.85 -7.56 -29.38
C ASN A 467 -25.79 -7.12 -30.52
N GLN A 468 -26.74 -7.97 -30.93
CA GLN A 468 -27.75 -7.58 -31.92
C GLN A 468 -28.80 -6.62 -31.35
N TYR A 469 -28.87 -6.49 -30.03
CA TYR A 469 -29.82 -5.62 -29.33
C TYR A 469 -29.15 -4.33 -28.86
N LYS A 470 -29.90 -3.24 -28.93
CA LYS A 470 -29.42 -1.90 -28.57
C LYS A 470 -29.80 -1.58 -27.13
N PHE A 471 -29.09 -2.13 -26.14
CA PHE A 471 -29.27 -1.74 -24.73
C PHE A 471 -28.59 -0.40 -24.45
N ASN A 472 -29.28 0.48 -23.70
CA ASN A 472 -28.74 1.76 -23.28
C ASN A 472 -27.76 1.58 -22.14
N TRP A 473 -28.20 0.86 -21.11
CA TRP A 473 -27.51 0.76 -19.82
C TRP A 473 -27.29 -0.69 -19.44
N THR A 474 -26.35 -0.90 -18.51
CA THR A 474 -26.14 -2.18 -17.85
C THR A 474 -26.33 -2.06 -16.35
N LEU A 475 -26.76 -3.16 -15.76
CA LEU A 475 -26.80 -3.42 -14.32
C LEU A 475 -25.93 -4.66 -14.09
N SER A 476 -24.72 -4.47 -13.56
CA SER A 476 -23.65 -5.47 -13.57
C SER A 476 -22.60 -5.23 -12.49
N PHE A 477 -21.74 -6.22 -12.25
CA PHE A 477 -20.58 -6.13 -11.34
C PHE A 477 -19.49 -5.16 -11.82
N ARG A 478 -19.44 -4.90 -13.13
CA ARG A 478 -18.49 -4.00 -13.77
C ARG A 478 -18.56 -2.59 -13.19
N GLN A 479 -17.43 -2.01 -12.77
CA GLN A 479 -17.44 -0.68 -12.15
C GLN A 479 -17.80 0.43 -13.14
N ASP A 480 -17.56 0.23 -14.43
CA ASP A 480 -17.92 1.14 -15.53
C ASP A 480 -19.34 0.90 -16.10
N SER A 481 -20.14 0.06 -15.43
CA SER A 481 -21.57 -0.10 -15.68
C SER A 481 -22.36 1.09 -15.15
N GLU A 482 -23.47 1.44 -15.79
CA GLU A 482 -24.31 2.55 -15.34
C GLU A 482 -24.84 2.32 -13.92
N ILE A 483 -25.15 1.07 -13.60
CA ILE A 483 -25.55 0.59 -12.28
C ILE A 483 -24.61 -0.55 -11.87
N SER A 484 -23.93 -0.38 -10.74
CA SER A 484 -22.99 -1.38 -10.18
C SER A 484 -22.76 -1.29 -8.67
N ILE A 485 -23.14 -0.19 -8.03
CA ILE A 485 -22.88 0.06 -6.61
C ILE A 485 -23.52 -1.07 -5.79
N GLY A 486 -22.68 -1.68 -4.94
CA GLY A 486 -23.14 -2.72 -4.03
C GLY A 486 -23.56 -4.03 -4.70
N THR A 487 -23.20 -4.32 -5.96
CA THR A 487 -23.64 -5.55 -6.64
C THR A 487 -23.40 -6.83 -5.83
N TYR A 488 -22.22 -6.96 -5.22
CA TYR A 488 -21.87 -8.12 -4.37
C TYR A 488 -21.41 -7.75 -2.96
N GLY A 489 -21.04 -6.49 -2.76
CA GLY A 489 -20.67 -5.96 -1.46
C GLY A 489 -20.21 -4.53 -1.53
N LEU A 490 -20.07 -3.93 -0.36
CA LEU A 490 -19.73 -2.53 -0.20
C LEU A 490 -18.89 -2.34 1.06
N LEU A 491 -17.82 -1.56 0.95
CA LEU A 491 -16.99 -1.13 2.06
C LEU A 491 -17.24 0.36 2.30
N ILE A 492 -17.79 0.71 3.46
CA ILE A 492 -18.11 2.11 3.80
C ILE A 492 -17.14 2.59 4.87
N GLU A 493 -16.38 3.62 4.54
CA GLU A 493 -15.52 4.33 5.48
C GLU A 493 -16.36 5.13 6.48
N ASN A 494 -16.06 4.99 7.77
CA ASN A 494 -16.75 5.73 8.84
C ASN A 494 -15.92 6.94 9.28
N ASN A 495 -16.40 8.13 8.94
CA ASN A 495 -15.83 9.42 9.38
C ASN A 495 -16.37 9.90 10.75
N SER A 496 -17.24 9.12 11.40
CA SER A 496 -17.87 9.50 12.65
C SER A 496 -17.00 9.13 13.86
N ASN A 497 -16.64 10.12 14.68
CA ASN A 497 -15.92 9.92 15.95
C ASN A 497 -16.69 9.12 17.02
N LYS A 498 -17.97 8.78 16.78
CA LYS A 498 -18.80 8.00 17.71
C LYS A 498 -18.77 6.52 17.33
N LYS A 499 -17.77 5.79 17.83
CA LYS A 499 -17.75 4.33 17.79
C LYS A 499 -18.48 3.79 19.02
N SER A 500 -19.58 3.05 18.83
CA SER A 500 -20.23 2.32 19.92
C SER A 500 -19.96 0.82 19.79
N TYR A 501 -19.41 0.22 20.84
CA TYR A 501 -19.18 -1.21 20.96
C TYR A 501 -20.19 -1.82 21.93
N SER A 502 -20.65 -3.04 21.65
CA SER A 502 -21.54 -3.77 22.57
C SER A 502 -20.82 -4.52 23.69
N THR A 503 -19.49 -4.47 23.75
CA THR A 503 -18.67 -5.25 24.69
C THR A 503 -18.39 -4.47 25.98
N ASN A 504 -18.63 -5.10 27.14
CA ASN A 504 -18.27 -4.53 28.44
C ASN A 504 -16.74 -4.55 28.64
N THR A 505 -16.18 -3.56 29.33
CA THR A 505 -14.72 -3.48 29.63
C THR A 505 -14.20 -4.68 30.43
N SER A 506 -15.06 -5.35 31.20
CA SER A 506 -14.76 -6.59 31.91
C SER A 506 -14.55 -7.81 31.01
N ASP A 507 -14.89 -7.71 29.72
CA ASP A 507 -14.79 -8.81 28.75
C ASP A 507 -13.51 -8.77 27.91
N LEU A 508 -12.64 -7.80 28.16
CA LEU A 508 -11.37 -7.67 27.46
C LEU A 508 -10.39 -8.75 27.97
N ILE A 509 -9.85 -9.53 27.04
CA ILE A 509 -8.87 -10.61 27.28
C ILE A 509 -7.46 -10.04 27.51
N LEU A 510 -7.21 -8.79 27.09
CA LEU A 510 -5.90 -8.15 27.14
C LEU A 510 -5.36 -8.13 28.59
N SER A 511 -4.43 -9.03 28.90
CA SER A 511 -3.74 -9.06 30.18
C SER A 511 -2.62 -8.02 30.23
N LEU A 512 -2.14 -7.71 31.44
CA LEU A 512 -0.93 -6.90 31.64
C LEU A 512 0.27 -7.46 30.85
N ASP A 513 0.41 -8.79 30.80
CA ASP A 513 1.48 -9.46 30.04
C ASP A 513 1.37 -9.16 28.54
N PHE A 514 0.16 -9.19 27.99
CA PHE A 514 -0.06 -8.90 26.57
C PHE A 514 0.22 -7.43 26.23
N LEU A 515 -0.21 -6.50 27.08
CA LEU A 515 0.10 -5.08 26.94
C LEU A 515 1.61 -4.83 27.01
N TYR A 516 2.31 -5.54 27.89
CA TYR A 516 3.77 -5.50 27.99
C TYR A 516 4.45 -6.03 26.72
N ILE A 517 3.97 -7.14 26.15
CA ILE A 517 4.46 -7.68 24.87
C ILE A 517 4.29 -6.66 23.74
N LEU A 518 3.11 -6.03 23.63
CA LEU A 518 2.86 -5.01 22.62
C LEU A 518 3.76 -3.77 22.81
N THR A 519 3.93 -3.33 24.05
CA THR A 519 4.79 -2.18 24.40
C THR A 519 6.25 -2.46 24.04
N ASN A 520 6.77 -3.66 24.36
CA ASN A 520 8.13 -4.06 23.98
C ASN A 520 8.35 -4.05 22.46
N ARG A 521 7.31 -4.44 21.71
CA ARG A 521 7.29 -4.38 20.24
C ARG A 521 6.95 -2.98 19.70
N ASN A 522 6.73 -1.98 20.56
CA ASN A 522 6.42 -0.59 20.23
C ASN A 522 5.13 -0.45 19.43
N ILE A 523 4.17 -1.31 19.71
CA ILE A 523 2.85 -1.28 19.10
C ILE A 523 1.98 -0.38 19.97
N LEU A 524 1.63 0.80 19.44
CA LEU A 524 0.66 1.68 20.06
C LEU A 524 -0.76 1.18 19.78
N ILE A 525 -1.52 0.94 20.85
CA ILE A 525 -2.93 0.55 20.75
C ILE A 525 -3.78 1.82 20.81
N THR A 526 -4.38 2.19 19.69
CA THR A 526 -5.33 3.31 19.62
C THR A 526 -6.77 2.87 19.91
N ASP A 527 -7.07 1.58 19.79
CA ASP A 527 -8.39 0.98 19.98
C ASP A 527 -8.27 -0.38 20.67
N PHE A 528 -8.43 -0.40 22.00
CA PHE A 528 -8.30 -1.62 22.80
C PHE A 528 -9.36 -2.68 22.44
N THR A 529 -10.56 -2.25 22.06
CA THR A 529 -11.63 -3.18 21.67
C THR A 529 -11.28 -3.87 20.35
N LEU A 530 -10.72 -3.14 19.38
CA LEU A 530 -10.20 -3.73 18.15
C LEU A 530 -9.10 -4.74 18.44
N GLU A 531 -8.11 -4.35 19.24
CA GLU A 531 -6.98 -5.21 19.56
C GLU A 531 -7.43 -6.53 20.20
N ASN A 532 -8.38 -6.42 21.14
CA ASN A 532 -9.00 -7.58 21.76
C ASN A 532 -9.73 -8.46 20.75
N HIS A 533 -10.45 -7.86 19.80
CA HIS A 533 -11.13 -8.61 18.74
C HIS A 533 -10.13 -9.34 17.83
N ILE A 534 -9.04 -8.69 17.42
CA ILE A 534 -7.98 -9.28 16.61
C ILE A 534 -7.35 -10.47 17.36
N LEU A 535 -7.00 -10.29 18.64
CA LEU A 535 -6.47 -11.36 19.49
C LEU A 535 -7.46 -12.52 19.65
N THR A 536 -8.74 -12.22 19.90
CA THR A 536 -9.82 -13.22 20.02
C THR A 536 -9.94 -14.04 18.74
N ASN A 537 -9.95 -13.40 17.57
CA ASN A 537 -10.01 -14.11 16.29
C ASN A 537 -8.76 -14.98 16.08
N TYR A 538 -7.56 -14.47 16.35
CA TYR A 538 -6.32 -15.23 16.18
C TYR A 538 -6.27 -16.49 17.06
N ARG A 539 -6.71 -16.38 18.31
CA ARG A 539 -6.73 -17.49 19.28
C ARG A 539 -7.74 -18.58 18.92
N TYR A 540 -8.98 -18.17 18.64
CA TYR A 540 -10.10 -19.11 18.61
C TYR A 540 -10.44 -19.64 17.22
N ARG A 541 -9.85 -19.07 16.16
CA ARG A 541 -10.00 -19.60 14.80
C ARG A 541 -8.97 -20.70 14.53
N SER A 542 -9.42 -21.68 13.78
CA SER A 542 -8.63 -22.77 13.23
C SER A 542 -7.68 -22.26 12.15
N LYS A 543 -6.42 -22.70 12.23
CA LYS A 543 -5.31 -22.33 11.33
C LYS A 543 -5.38 -23.00 9.95
N HIS A 544 -6.52 -22.89 9.28
CA HIS A 544 -6.76 -23.42 7.94
C HIS A 544 -7.46 -22.39 7.04
N ALA A 545 -7.49 -22.68 5.75
CA ALA A 545 -8.35 -22.00 4.79
C ALA A 545 -9.67 -22.74 4.61
N LEU A 546 -10.75 -22.01 4.37
CA LEU A 546 -12.07 -22.55 4.08
C LEU A 546 -12.44 -22.30 2.62
N TRP A 547 -13.10 -23.26 1.98
CA TRP A 547 -13.60 -23.09 0.62
C TRP A 547 -14.96 -23.76 0.41
N PHE A 548 -15.96 -22.99 0.00
CA PHE A 548 -17.23 -23.52 -0.47
C PHE A 548 -17.31 -23.40 -1.99
N VAL A 549 -17.48 -24.53 -2.69
CA VAL A 549 -17.47 -24.59 -4.14
C VAL A 549 -18.47 -25.60 -4.69
N SER A 550 -19.41 -25.12 -5.50
CA SER A 550 -20.43 -25.94 -6.17
C SER A 550 -20.36 -25.90 -7.69
N ASN A 551 -19.90 -24.80 -8.27
CA ASN A 551 -19.67 -24.70 -9.71
C ASN A 551 -18.26 -25.23 -10.08
N CYS A 552 -18.16 -26.35 -10.77
CA CYS A 552 -16.87 -26.99 -11.03
C CYS A 552 -16.19 -26.47 -12.29
N GLU A 553 -16.80 -25.51 -12.98
CA GLU A 553 -16.21 -24.83 -14.12
C GLU A 553 -16.06 -23.33 -13.84
N PRO A 554 -14.99 -22.72 -14.36
CA PRO A 554 -13.86 -23.32 -15.07
C PRO A 554 -12.81 -23.94 -14.13
N LYS A 555 -12.05 -24.90 -14.66
CA LYS A 555 -11.03 -25.67 -13.93
C LYS A 555 -9.84 -24.87 -13.35
N ALA A 556 -9.57 -23.65 -13.80
CA ALA A 556 -8.37 -22.90 -13.39
C ALA A 556 -8.25 -22.76 -11.85
N ARG A 557 -9.34 -22.37 -11.19
CA ARG A 557 -9.37 -22.24 -9.72
C ARG A 557 -9.25 -23.58 -8.98
N LEU A 558 -9.82 -24.65 -9.55
CA LEU A 558 -9.70 -26.01 -9.01
C LEU A 558 -8.24 -26.48 -9.11
N ASN A 559 -7.60 -26.27 -10.25
CA ASN A 559 -6.18 -26.60 -10.44
C ASN A 559 -5.27 -25.80 -9.50
N TYR A 560 -5.61 -24.55 -9.20
CA TYR A 560 -4.88 -23.76 -8.21
C TYR A 560 -5.06 -24.33 -6.79
N TYR A 561 -6.30 -24.62 -6.39
CA TYR A 561 -6.63 -25.28 -5.13
C TYR A 561 -5.89 -26.63 -4.97
N GLU A 562 -5.90 -27.49 -5.99
CA GLU A 562 -5.24 -28.80 -5.99
C GLU A 562 -3.74 -28.71 -5.73
N ARG A 563 -3.09 -27.61 -6.15
CA ARG A 563 -1.69 -27.35 -5.83
C ARG A 563 -1.52 -26.80 -4.42
N LEU A 564 -2.32 -25.81 -4.03
CA LEU A 564 -2.20 -25.11 -2.75
C LEU A 564 -2.48 -26.03 -1.55
N LYS A 565 -3.43 -26.95 -1.67
CA LYS A 565 -3.80 -27.87 -0.58
C LYS A 565 -2.64 -28.79 -0.11
N ASN A 566 -1.60 -28.95 -0.93
CA ASN A 566 -0.40 -29.71 -0.56
C ASN A 566 0.55 -28.92 0.35
N TYR A 567 0.35 -27.59 0.47
CA TYR A 567 1.27 -26.69 1.18
C TYR A 567 0.62 -25.93 2.33
N PHE A 568 -0.71 -26.00 2.46
CA PHE A 568 -1.45 -25.40 3.58
C PHE A 568 -2.77 -26.16 3.79
N PRO A 569 -3.26 -26.36 5.03
CA PRO A 569 -4.52 -27.03 5.29
C PRO A 569 -5.73 -26.25 4.74
N ILE A 570 -6.58 -26.94 3.97
CA ILE A 570 -7.78 -26.35 3.37
C ILE A 570 -8.98 -27.28 3.59
N ASN A 571 -9.98 -26.77 4.31
CA ASN A 571 -11.28 -27.43 4.45
C ASN A 571 -12.18 -26.99 3.29
N ALA A 572 -12.42 -27.90 2.35
CA ALA A 572 -13.22 -27.63 1.17
C ALA A 572 -14.53 -28.42 1.19
N PHE A 573 -15.63 -27.76 0.81
CA PHE A 573 -16.99 -28.29 0.83
C PHE A 573 -17.73 -27.97 -0.47
N GLY A 574 -18.69 -28.82 -0.83
CA GLY A 574 -19.58 -28.64 -1.97
C GLY A 574 -19.37 -29.67 -3.09
N SER A 575 -20.17 -29.57 -4.16
CA SER A 575 -20.28 -30.61 -5.20
C SER A 575 -19.01 -30.84 -6.03
N CYS A 576 -18.02 -29.95 -5.94
CA CYS A 576 -16.75 -30.13 -6.65
C CYS A 576 -15.68 -30.87 -5.84
N ILE A 577 -15.98 -31.23 -4.59
CA ILE A 577 -15.06 -31.93 -3.70
C ILE A 577 -15.48 -33.41 -3.64
N ASN A 578 -14.58 -34.30 -4.06
CA ASN A 578 -14.82 -35.74 -4.11
C ASN A 578 -14.69 -36.38 -2.72
N ASN A 579 -15.59 -36.05 -1.79
CA ASN A 579 -15.72 -36.75 -0.50
C ASN A 579 -17.17 -36.70 0.00
N ALA A 580 -17.78 -37.87 0.24
CA ALA A 580 -19.18 -37.99 0.64
C ALA A 580 -19.50 -37.37 2.02
N GLU A 581 -18.48 -37.19 2.87
CA GLU A 581 -18.58 -36.65 4.24
C GLU A 581 -18.49 -35.11 4.33
N ASN A 582 -18.10 -34.41 3.24
CA ASN A 582 -17.87 -32.95 3.25
C ASN A 582 -19.04 -32.16 2.64
N LYS A 583 -20.24 -32.29 3.23
CA LYS A 583 -21.44 -31.55 2.79
C LYS A 583 -21.89 -30.56 3.87
N CYS A 584 -21.49 -29.29 3.73
CA CYS A 584 -22.28 -28.18 4.29
C CYS A 584 -23.24 -27.69 3.20
N ASN A 585 -24.53 -27.58 3.50
CA ASN A 585 -25.51 -26.98 2.62
C ASN A 585 -25.46 -25.45 2.72
N LYS A 586 -25.89 -24.77 1.67
CA LYS A 586 -25.96 -23.30 1.65
C LYS A 586 -26.89 -22.80 2.77
N ASN A 587 -26.42 -21.83 3.54
CA ASN A 587 -27.08 -21.19 4.68
C ASN A 587 -27.41 -22.11 5.85
N ASP A 588 -26.80 -23.29 5.96
CA ASP A 588 -27.00 -24.18 7.09
C ASP A 588 -26.06 -23.87 8.28
N ARG A 589 -26.26 -24.61 9.38
CA ARG A 589 -25.43 -24.48 10.59
C ARG A 589 -23.96 -24.79 10.31
N CYS A 590 -23.68 -25.77 9.44
CA CYS A 590 -22.32 -26.20 9.08
C CYS A 590 -21.56 -25.06 8.39
N GLU A 591 -22.14 -24.44 7.36
CA GLU A 591 -21.53 -23.32 6.63
C GLU A 591 -21.22 -22.14 7.58
N LEU A 592 -22.17 -21.82 8.47
CA LEU A 592 -22.03 -20.74 9.42
C LEU A 592 -20.90 -21.00 10.44
N GLU A 593 -20.86 -22.20 11.02
CA GLU A 593 -19.84 -22.58 12.01
C GLU A 593 -18.44 -22.61 11.39
N GLN A 594 -18.30 -23.24 10.21
CA GLN A 594 -17.03 -23.28 9.49
C GLN A 594 -16.53 -21.88 9.14
N SER A 595 -17.41 -20.99 8.67
CA SER A 595 -17.06 -19.61 8.32
C SER A 595 -16.59 -18.77 9.51
N ARG A 596 -17.09 -19.07 10.71
CA ARG A 596 -16.67 -18.37 11.94
C ARG A 596 -15.36 -18.92 12.51
N LEU A 597 -15.03 -20.18 12.22
CA LEU A 597 -13.86 -20.84 12.76
C LEU A 597 -12.63 -20.73 11.87
N ALA A 598 -12.74 -20.49 10.57
CA ALA A 598 -11.54 -20.42 9.72
C ALA A 598 -10.79 -19.08 9.87
N LEU A 599 -9.45 -19.11 9.77
CA LEU A 599 -8.65 -17.88 9.64
C LEU A 599 -8.69 -17.31 8.22
N PHE A 600 -8.62 -18.19 7.22
CA PHE A 600 -8.56 -17.80 5.81
C PHE A 600 -9.77 -18.30 5.05
N TYR A 601 -10.11 -17.60 3.97
CA TYR A 601 -11.15 -18.01 3.04
C TYR A 601 -10.64 -17.97 1.61
N LEU A 602 -10.82 -19.05 0.84
CA LEU A 602 -10.53 -19.04 -0.59
C LEU A 602 -11.64 -18.31 -1.34
N ALA A 603 -11.44 -17.01 -1.56
CA ALA A 603 -12.30 -16.17 -2.37
C ALA A 603 -11.96 -16.34 -3.86
N PHE A 604 -12.06 -17.59 -4.35
CA PHE A 604 -11.69 -17.96 -5.70
C PHE A 604 -12.86 -17.79 -6.66
N GLU A 605 -12.74 -16.80 -7.53
CA GLU A 605 -13.72 -16.48 -8.54
C GLU A 605 -13.72 -17.46 -9.70
N SER A 606 -14.87 -17.57 -10.35
CA SER A 606 -15.03 -18.45 -11.51
C SER A 606 -14.32 -17.88 -12.74
N GLN A 607 -14.23 -16.57 -12.88
CA GLN A 607 -13.47 -15.93 -13.95
C GLN A 607 -12.53 -14.87 -13.36
N THR A 608 -11.49 -14.53 -14.08
CA THR A 608 -10.52 -13.47 -13.72
C THR A 608 -10.86 -12.12 -14.37
N CYS A 609 -12.08 -11.97 -14.86
CA CYS A 609 -12.59 -10.77 -15.51
C CYS A 609 -12.40 -9.54 -14.63
N THR A 610 -11.98 -8.41 -15.22
CA THR A 610 -11.86 -7.13 -14.52
C THR A 610 -13.14 -6.79 -13.74
N ASP A 611 -12.98 -6.35 -12.49
CA ASP A 611 -14.05 -6.01 -11.52
C ASP A 611 -14.94 -7.17 -11.04
N TYR A 612 -14.73 -8.42 -11.48
CA TYR A 612 -15.57 -9.55 -11.08
C TYR A 612 -15.22 -10.05 -9.67
N ILE A 613 -15.62 -9.28 -8.66
CA ILE A 613 -15.43 -9.55 -7.22
C ILE A 613 -16.79 -9.83 -6.61
N THR A 614 -17.03 -11.08 -6.19
CA THR A 614 -18.37 -11.57 -5.82
C THR A 614 -18.57 -11.69 -4.31
N GLU A 615 -19.71 -12.26 -3.90
CA GLU A 615 -20.04 -12.51 -2.49
C GLU A 615 -18.96 -13.29 -1.75
N LYS A 616 -18.14 -14.08 -2.46
CA LYS A 616 -17.05 -14.87 -1.88
C LYS A 616 -16.04 -13.99 -1.14
N PHE A 617 -15.64 -12.89 -1.74
CA PHE A 617 -14.69 -11.94 -1.16
C PHE A 617 -15.31 -11.22 0.05
N TRP A 618 -16.49 -10.64 -0.15
CA TRP A 618 -17.18 -9.85 0.86
C TRP A 618 -17.60 -10.67 2.08
N ARG A 619 -18.00 -11.93 1.85
CA ARG A 619 -18.29 -12.89 2.91
C ARG A 619 -17.07 -13.14 3.80
N ALA A 620 -15.89 -13.29 3.22
CA ALA A 620 -14.67 -13.49 4.00
C ALA A 620 -14.44 -12.33 4.97
N LEU A 621 -14.49 -11.11 4.46
CA LEU A 621 -14.35 -9.90 5.29
C LEU A 621 -15.44 -9.81 6.36
N HIS A 622 -16.70 -10.06 6.00
CA HIS A 622 -17.82 -10.00 6.93
C HIS A 622 -17.67 -10.97 8.11
N TYR A 623 -17.21 -12.20 7.83
CA TYR A 623 -16.94 -13.19 8.86
C TYR A 623 -15.58 -13.00 9.53
N GLY A 624 -14.82 -11.94 9.26
CA GLY A 624 -13.52 -11.69 9.88
C GLY A 624 -12.42 -12.67 9.48
N MET A 625 -12.53 -13.26 8.29
CA MET A 625 -11.49 -14.10 7.67
C MET A 625 -10.60 -13.25 6.76
N ILE A 626 -9.36 -13.69 6.53
CA ILE A 626 -8.49 -13.12 5.50
C ILE A 626 -8.83 -13.78 4.15
N PRO A 627 -9.39 -13.05 3.17
CA PRO A 627 -9.63 -13.57 1.83
C PRO A 627 -8.30 -13.82 1.09
N ILE A 628 -8.15 -15.04 0.58
CA ILE A 628 -7.14 -15.41 -0.41
C ILE A 628 -7.82 -15.37 -1.76
N VAL A 629 -7.43 -14.41 -2.61
CA VAL A 629 -8.17 -14.09 -3.84
C VAL A 629 -7.49 -14.67 -5.07
N PHE A 630 -8.29 -15.36 -5.88
CA PHE A 630 -7.97 -15.78 -7.24
C PHE A 630 -9.10 -15.23 -8.11
N GLY A 631 -8.83 -14.25 -8.97
CA GLY A 631 -9.89 -13.53 -9.66
C GLY A 631 -9.33 -12.39 -10.51
N PRO A 632 -9.98 -11.22 -10.56
CA PRO A 632 -9.44 -10.05 -11.26
C PRO A 632 -8.08 -9.64 -10.73
N ASN A 633 -7.38 -8.80 -11.50
CA ASN A 633 -6.13 -8.21 -11.05
C ASN A 633 -6.29 -7.46 -9.72
N LYS A 634 -5.17 -7.31 -8.99
CA LYS A 634 -5.12 -6.62 -7.68
C LYS A 634 -5.70 -5.20 -7.74
N GLN A 635 -5.52 -4.49 -8.85
CA GLN A 635 -6.04 -3.13 -9.04
C GLN A 635 -7.56 -3.07 -8.95
N SER A 636 -8.29 -4.09 -9.44
CA SER A 636 -9.76 -4.14 -9.35
C SER A 636 -10.27 -4.12 -7.89
N TYR A 637 -9.50 -4.67 -6.94
CA TYR A 637 -9.81 -4.60 -5.52
C TYR A 637 -9.50 -3.20 -4.95
N LEU A 638 -8.36 -2.62 -5.33
CA LEU A 638 -7.95 -1.28 -4.89
C LEU A 638 -8.88 -0.18 -5.42
N ASP A 639 -9.43 -0.36 -6.62
CA ASP A 639 -10.41 0.55 -7.21
C ASP A 639 -11.74 0.57 -6.44
N LEU A 640 -11.99 -0.41 -5.57
CA LEU A 640 -13.10 -0.45 -4.62
C LEU A 640 -12.74 0.11 -3.24
N ASP A 641 -11.59 0.78 -3.12
CA ASP A 641 -11.05 1.31 -1.86
C ASP A 641 -10.83 0.25 -0.78
N ILE A 642 -10.66 -1.01 -1.20
CA ILE A 642 -10.30 -2.10 -0.29
C ILE A 642 -8.84 -1.89 0.15
N PRO A 643 -8.56 -1.82 1.46
CA PRO A 643 -7.20 -1.71 1.96
C PRO A 643 -6.31 -2.85 1.41
N PRO A 644 -5.08 -2.58 0.93
CA PRO A 644 -4.19 -3.63 0.42
C PRO A 644 -3.88 -4.73 1.44
N SER A 645 -3.94 -4.41 2.74
CA SER A 645 -3.76 -5.38 3.83
C SER A 645 -5.02 -6.21 4.13
N ALA A 646 -6.16 -5.95 3.50
CA ALA A 646 -7.40 -6.70 3.76
C ALA A 646 -7.44 -8.08 3.10
N PHE A 647 -6.51 -8.39 2.19
CA PHE A 647 -6.57 -9.62 1.39
C PHE A 647 -5.17 -10.08 0.93
N ILE A 648 -5.09 -11.35 0.52
CA ILE A 648 -3.88 -11.96 -0.05
C ILE A 648 -4.16 -12.32 -1.50
N HIS A 649 -3.46 -11.70 -2.45
CA HIS A 649 -3.62 -12.01 -3.87
C HIS A 649 -2.70 -13.18 -4.27
N VAL A 650 -3.23 -14.17 -4.98
CA VAL A 650 -2.43 -15.33 -5.41
C VAL A 650 -1.23 -14.93 -6.29
N ASP A 651 -1.41 -13.91 -7.14
CA ASP A 651 -0.36 -13.41 -8.04
C ASP A 651 0.75 -12.61 -7.34
N ASP A 652 0.62 -12.31 -6.03
CA ASP A 652 1.73 -11.76 -5.24
C ASP A 652 2.84 -12.81 -5.00
N PHE A 653 2.60 -14.09 -5.35
CA PHE A 653 3.50 -15.21 -5.13
C PHE A 653 3.87 -15.90 -6.45
N LYS A 654 5.12 -16.32 -6.58
CA LYS A 654 5.59 -17.04 -7.80
C LYS A 654 5.00 -18.45 -7.90
N SER A 655 4.47 -19.00 -6.81
CA SER A 655 3.90 -20.35 -6.79
C SER A 655 2.94 -20.57 -5.61
N ALA A 656 2.06 -21.56 -5.74
CA ALA A 656 1.18 -22.01 -4.65
C ALA A 656 1.97 -22.50 -3.41
N LYS A 657 3.20 -22.98 -3.59
CA LYS A 657 4.10 -23.35 -2.48
C LYS A 657 4.49 -22.14 -1.64
N GLN A 658 4.96 -21.07 -2.30
CA GLN A 658 5.33 -19.83 -1.61
C GLN A 658 4.12 -19.19 -0.92
N LEU A 659 2.94 -19.25 -1.53
CA LEU A 659 1.70 -18.85 -0.87
C LEU A 659 1.43 -19.70 0.38
N GLY A 660 1.50 -21.03 0.28
CA GLY A 660 1.29 -21.92 1.44
C GLY A 660 2.28 -21.66 2.58
N GLU A 661 3.56 -21.47 2.27
CA GLU A 661 4.59 -21.07 3.24
C GLU A 661 4.27 -19.73 3.92
N TYR A 662 3.79 -18.75 3.15
CA TYR A 662 3.36 -17.46 3.68
C TYR A 662 2.11 -17.58 4.57
N LEU A 663 1.11 -18.37 4.17
CA LEU A 663 -0.08 -18.64 4.98
C LEU A 663 0.29 -19.29 6.32
N HIS A 664 1.28 -20.20 6.33
CA HIS A 664 1.82 -20.74 7.58
C HIS A 664 2.47 -19.69 8.47
N LYS A 665 3.18 -18.70 7.89
CA LYS A 665 3.72 -17.57 8.67
C LYS A 665 2.59 -16.75 9.30
N VAL A 666 1.62 -16.31 8.49
CA VAL A 666 0.47 -15.51 8.98
C VAL A 666 -0.32 -16.28 10.05
N ALA A 667 -0.53 -17.58 9.88
CA ALA A 667 -1.28 -18.40 10.84
C ALA A 667 -0.55 -18.64 12.18
N ASN A 668 0.77 -18.44 12.24
CA ASN A 668 1.59 -18.73 13.43
C ASN A 668 2.28 -17.51 14.02
N ASP A 669 2.14 -16.34 13.39
CA ASP A 669 2.64 -15.07 13.89
C ASP A 669 1.46 -14.11 14.09
N TYR A 670 1.14 -13.84 15.36
CA TYR A 670 0.07 -12.93 15.74
C TYR A 670 0.27 -11.52 15.16
N PHE A 671 1.50 -11.02 15.12
CA PHE A 671 1.78 -9.66 14.68
C PHE A 671 1.61 -9.53 13.18
N LEU A 672 2.06 -10.53 12.42
CA LEU A 672 1.79 -10.59 10.99
C LEU A 672 0.29 -10.76 10.68
N TYR A 673 -0.42 -11.60 11.44
CA TYR A 673 -1.88 -11.72 11.34
C TYR A 673 -2.58 -10.38 11.63
N ARG A 674 -2.14 -9.66 12.66
CA ARG A 674 -2.72 -8.40 13.11
C ARG A 674 -2.69 -7.32 12.02
N GLU A 675 -1.66 -7.29 11.17
CA GLU A 675 -1.55 -6.34 10.06
C GLU A 675 -2.75 -6.41 9.10
N TYR A 676 -3.39 -7.57 8.97
CA TYR A 676 -4.54 -7.77 8.10
C TYR A 676 -5.85 -7.16 8.61
N PHE A 677 -5.89 -6.66 9.85
CA PHE A 677 -7.12 -6.19 10.50
C PHE A 677 -7.04 -4.76 11.05
N GLN A 678 -5.94 -4.04 10.83
CA GLN A 678 -5.78 -2.66 11.34
C GLN A 678 -6.82 -1.69 10.77
N TRP A 679 -7.27 -1.92 9.54
CA TRP A 679 -8.31 -1.14 8.89
C TRP A 679 -9.72 -1.42 9.45
N PHE A 680 -9.93 -2.54 10.16
CA PHE A 680 -11.27 -3.11 10.38
C PHE A 680 -12.26 -2.15 11.03
N ASN A 681 -11.85 -1.26 11.97
CA ASN A 681 -12.77 -0.32 12.62
C ASN A 681 -12.98 1.00 11.88
N GLN A 682 -12.24 1.22 10.80
CA GLN A 682 -12.43 2.37 9.92
C GLN A 682 -13.56 2.11 8.92
N TYR A 683 -13.96 0.85 8.72
CA TYR A 683 -14.92 0.48 7.69
C TYR A 683 -16.05 -0.42 8.20
N GLU A 684 -17.21 -0.28 7.58
CA GLU A 684 -18.33 -1.21 7.68
C GLU A 684 -18.48 -2.03 6.39
N ILE A 685 -18.78 -3.33 6.54
CA ILE A 685 -18.82 -4.29 5.45
C ILE A 685 -20.27 -4.75 5.21
N PHE A 686 -20.79 -4.43 4.03
CA PHE A 686 -22.09 -4.92 3.56
C PHE A 686 -21.88 -6.00 2.51
N TYR A 687 -22.55 -7.14 2.67
CA TYR A 687 -22.49 -8.25 1.70
C TYR A 687 -23.85 -8.92 1.45
N GLN A 688 -24.84 -8.69 2.32
CA GLN A 688 -26.14 -9.34 2.20
C GLN A 688 -26.95 -8.69 1.10
N THR A 689 -27.52 -9.52 0.21
CA THR A 689 -28.34 -9.05 -0.92
C THR A 689 -29.50 -8.15 -0.49
N ASN A 690 -30.11 -8.41 0.68
CA ASN A 690 -31.22 -7.61 1.18
C ASN A 690 -30.83 -6.17 1.56
N ASP A 691 -29.57 -5.94 1.92
CA ASP A 691 -29.05 -4.60 2.20
C ASP A 691 -28.61 -3.91 0.91
N LEU A 692 -27.99 -4.68 0.01
CA LEU A 692 -27.31 -4.20 -1.18
C LEU A 692 -28.22 -3.89 -2.37
N GLU A 693 -29.24 -4.70 -2.63
CA GLU A 693 -30.14 -4.49 -3.79
C GLU A 693 -30.93 -3.18 -3.67
N PRO A 694 -31.49 -2.81 -2.51
CA PRO A 694 -32.12 -1.50 -2.35
C PRO A 694 -31.19 -0.33 -2.62
N ILE A 695 -29.90 -0.49 -2.31
CA ILE A 695 -28.84 0.49 -2.60
C ILE A 695 -28.59 0.56 -4.11
N ARG A 696 -28.45 -0.59 -4.77
CA ARG A 696 -28.25 -0.67 -6.21
C ARG A 696 -29.43 -0.12 -7.01
N MET A 697 -30.66 -0.36 -6.57
CA MET A 697 -31.86 0.21 -7.21
C MET A 697 -31.97 1.72 -6.98
N CYS A 698 -31.46 2.24 -5.86
CA CYS A 698 -31.32 3.68 -5.64
C CYS A 698 -30.38 4.33 -6.64
N GLU A 699 -29.26 3.69 -6.98
CA GLU A 699 -28.37 4.16 -8.05
C GLU A 699 -29.12 4.22 -9.39
N LEU A 700 -29.92 3.19 -9.72
CA LEU A 700 -30.74 3.20 -10.93
C LEU A 700 -31.70 4.39 -10.96
N CYS A 701 -32.46 4.63 -9.89
CA CYS A 701 -33.41 5.74 -9.85
C CYS A 701 -32.72 7.10 -9.97
N MET A 702 -31.57 7.26 -9.32
CA MET A 702 -30.75 8.46 -9.43
C MET A 702 -30.27 8.67 -10.87
N ARG A 703 -29.76 7.62 -11.54
CA ARG A 703 -29.32 7.67 -12.94
C ARG A 703 -30.45 8.11 -13.88
N LEU A 704 -31.66 7.58 -13.70
CA LEU A 704 -32.86 7.98 -14.45
C LEU A 704 -33.14 9.47 -14.34
N ASN A 705 -33.05 10.01 -13.12
CA ASN A 705 -33.27 11.44 -12.86
C ASN A 705 -32.20 12.35 -13.44
N MET A 706 -30.96 11.86 -13.58
CA MET A 706 -29.84 12.62 -14.12
C MET A 706 -29.77 12.60 -15.66
N GLN A 707 -30.58 11.77 -16.33
CA GLN A 707 -30.50 11.60 -17.76
C GLN A 707 -31.15 12.76 -18.53
N ASN A 708 -30.36 13.43 -19.36
CA ASN A 708 -30.88 14.41 -20.32
C ASN A 708 -31.60 13.70 -21.48
N GLY A 709 -32.75 14.24 -21.90
CA GLY A 709 -33.67 13.60 -22.85
C GLY A 709 -33.15 13.29 -24.26
N ASN A 710 -31.89 13.63 -24.59
CA ASN A 710 -31.30 13.47 -25.93
C ASN A 710 -30.21 12.36 -26.00
N GLU A 711 -30.00 11.58 -24.94
CA GLU A 711 -28.96 10.53 -24.92
C GLU A 711 -29.46 9.18 -25.48
N HIS A 712 -29.44 9.04 -26.81
CA HIS A 712 -29.76 7.78 -27.50
C HIS A 712 -28.54 6.86 -27.72
N ARG A 713 -27.58 6.84 -26.78
CA ARG A 713 -26.39 5.96 -26.88
C ARG A 713 -26.73 4.54 -26.40
N PHE A 714 -26.17 3.56 -27.09
CA PHE A 714 -26.31 2.13 -26.78
C PHE A 714 -24.96 1.44 -26.90
N TYR A 715 -24.81 0.32 -26.20
CA TYR A 715 -23.62 -0.51 -26.29
C TYR A 715 -23.50 -1.11 -27.70
N THR A 716 -22.36 -0.90 -28.35
CA THR A 716 -22.08 -1.48 -29.67
C THR A 716 -21.62 -2.93 -29.58
N ASN A 717 -20.94 -3.30 -28.49
CA ASN A 717 -20.47 -4.66 -28.25
C ASN A 717 -20.42 -4.96 -26.73
N ILE A 718 -21.57 -5.31 -26.17
CA ILE A 718 -21.73 -5.69 -24.76
C ILE A 718 -20.84 -6.89 -24.42
N HIS A 719 -20.71 -7.86 -25.33
CA HIS A 719 -19.91 -9.05 -25.07
C HIS A 719 -18.43 -8.71 -24.84
N ARG A 720 -17.85 -7.85 -25.68
CA ARG A 720 -16.45 -7.43 -25.55
C ARG A 720 -16.24 -6.63 -24.28
N TRP A 721 -17.11 -5.65 -24.02
CA TRP A 721 -17.05 -4.81 -22.82
C TRP A 721 -17.10 -5.65 -21.54
N HIS A 722 -18.10 -6.53 -21.44
CA HIS A 722 -18.31 -7.39 -20.28
C HIS A 722 -17.19 -8.42 -20.06
N ARG A 723 -16.47 -8.79 -21.13
CA ARG A 723 -15.38 -9.79 -21.07
C ARG A 723 -13.98 -9.20 -21.06
N THR A 724 -13.83 -7.97 -20.60
CA THR A 724 -12.51 -7.33 -20.47
C THR A 724 -11.64 -8.11 -19.48
N GLU A 725 -10.45 -8.51 -19.92
CA GLU A 725 -9.45 -9.30 -19.15
C GLU A 725 -9.98 -10.63 -18.58
N CYS A 726 -10.91 -11.26 -19.31
CA CYS A 726 -11.32 -12.66 -19.15
C CYS A 726 -10.68 -13.57 -20.24
#